data_AF-A0A6B9ZAT1-F1
#
_entry.id   AF-A0A6B9ZAT1-F1
#
_cell.length_a   1.000
_cell.length_b   1.000
_cell.length_c   1.000
_cell.angle_alpha   90.00
_cell.angle_beta   90.00
_cell.angle_gamma   90.00
#
_symmetry.space_group_name_H-M   'P 1'
#
loop_
_entity.id
_entity.type
_entity.pdbx_description
1 polymer ?
#
loop_
_entity_poly.entity_id
_entity_poly.type
_entity_poly.pdbx_seq_one_letter_code
_entity_poly.pdbx_strand_id
1 'polypeptide(L)'
;MADPSHFLLDISGSTRIGTTNAVEFEIALGFRINGADKSMYAILKTENPNGITLPALLNAFDPDDKTEIPGFLDQLPGIREISIKYGTGAHSSEFSLSIETVLNINGKEIDSTLLIAYKKADNTDASFTFSGILRIESHKFGLSYTKVDDTWYMFATYIHTGITTLNLRDIAGKVFSNPNAIPDAALTLNDFKAFLLYRKTGEGDTDVLVGLGAGLHLDLEDLPLAGSLFAKDDAFAFREVLALYASGNFTQTELQRYAGMPDIHVTAGFNISAQLLINGRSAYYALNDGPGKTYPTPTEDGSNTAQVSTLPGEIAAKAKWTKVNKQIGPVILQRLGFMYNNGRVVLLLDASVQMADIGMQLISLGLGFKLEWKFPPALPEFYIDGIGLSYTKDPVRISGMFLRATPLETEQYSYYGSAQLSLAQFSVSGIGGYSKLIAPKPDGTVSLFIYAMYAGTIGGPAFFFVTGIAAGFGYNRRVKTPAIREVNTFPLVAMALHPNPDKSLNDILTELVAKQWIPASPGDYWLAVGIKFTSFKLIDSFILVMAQFGTRTEFAILGLSILAWPSKEKAIAYVELAVRVSFGPDSGVIAVEAMLTSNSYVLDKNCKLTGGFAFYAWVKGQHAGDFVITLGGYHPKFKKPDHYPDVDRLGLNWKISNQLQIKGGLYYALTPNAIMAGGRLEVTFSLSFLTASVNLWADMLIAWAPFQYAIDMGIRVKIDAHIDMGLFTIHFKLEMGAELHIWGPPFAGEAYVDWHIFSFTIPFGNAGRTKKEWLDWPGFKQQFIPTNTNKKIAPEIIINTGIINEYKVKTASGEIKYLLVNPHQLSINVDIPMPVTTVEVPDQSGVVNEMAADAKMQTANGMLQYADRNTTLGIRPMGAATLPATLRVEVLMNGSPLSGDFAPHYATYTTGVPGSLWSNTPGSNDKDHPEEVKILQNTLKGVVITAREAPPPPDPPGFDLSGKFRAVNESLSWSYVAALTGPDNTAYSEAIKTIITNKLTDVSITAKRQSIIEAALLVQDMQQADTTGNLPEWVTTFNADPVIVQLGGLPQYRNETGNTNKADNGN
;
A
#
# COMPACT_ATOMS: atom_id res chain seq x y z
N MET A 1 44.05 24.47 71.05
CA MET A 1 43.16 23.75 72.00
C MET A 1 43.51 22.28 71.87
N ALA A 2 43.80 21.62 72.98
CA ALA A 2 44.23 20.22 73.00
C ALA A 2 43.15 19.31 72.37
N ASP A 3 43.60 18.30 71.60
CA ASP A 3 42.77 17.25 71.04
C ASP A 3 41.88 16.62 72.12
N PRO A 4 40.59 16.34 71.84
CA PRO A 4 39.78 15.55 72.74
C PRO A 4 40.40 14.15 72.86
N SER A 5 40.88 13.82 74.05
CA SER A 5 41.34 12.47 74.37
C SER A 5 40.16 11.52 74.27
N HIS A 6 40.19 10.62 73.28
CA HIS A 6 39.23 9.55 73.14
C HIS A 6 39.38 8.59 74.35
N PHE A 7 38.49 8.71 75.33
CA PHE A 7 38.35 7.73 76.40
C PHE A 7 37.50 6.57 75.88
N LEU A 8 38.14 5.44 75.56
CA LEU A 8 37.47 4.18 75.24
C LEU A 8 37.52 3.30 76.50
N LEU A 9 36.38 3.05 77.12
CA LEU A 9 36.23 2.04 78.17
C LEU A 9 35.54 0.84 77.53
N ASP A 10 36.28 -0.22 77.23
CA ASP A 10 35.72 -1.50 76.80
C ASP A 10 35.34 -2.32 78.04
N ILE A 11 34.04 -2.46 78.30
CA ILE A 11 33.53 -3.42 79.29
C ILE A 11 32.98 -4.60 78.50
N SER A 12 33.65 -5.75 78.62
CA SER A 12 33.16 -7.03 78.10
C SER A 12 32.61 -7.88 79.25
N GLY A 13 31.50 -8.57 79.00
CA GLY A 13 30.88 -9.47 79.97
C GLY A 13 29.68 -10.21 79.38
N SER A 14 28.94 -10.93 80.20
CA SER A 14 27.64 -11.48 79.83
C SER A 14 26.52 -10.65 80.46
N THR A 15 25.43 -10.47 79.72
CA THR A 15 24.21 -9.78 80.18
C THR A 15 22.98 -10.56 79.78
N ARG A 16 21.89 -10.35 80.51
CA ARG A 16 20.60 -10.98 80.28
C ARG A 16 19.53 -9.90 80.15
N ILE A 17 18.77 -9.92 79.07
CA ILE A 17 17.71 -8.93 78.79
C ILE A 17 16.34 -9.62 78.93
N GLY A 18 15.47 -9.06 79.77
CA GLY A 18 14.13 -9.56 80.10
C GLY A 18 14.04 -10.30 81.45
N THR A 19 12.82 -10.52 81.95
CA THR A 19 12.54 -11.29 83.19
C THR A 19 11.88 -12.64 82.91
N THR A 20 11.04 -12.71 81.88
CA THR A 20 10.34 -13.92 81.39
C THR A 20 10.82 -14.16 79.96
N ASN A 21 11.32 -15.36 79.61
CA ASN A 21 11.98 -15.65 78.31
C ASN A 21 13.24 -14.83 78.01
N ALA A 22 13.98 -14.48 79.05
CA ALA A 22 15.12 -13.58 78.93
C ALA A 22 16.27 -14.18 78.11
N VAL A 23 16.88 -13.34 77.28
CA VAL A 23 17.88 -13.71 76.28
C VAL A 23 19.27 -13.34 76.79
N GLU A 24 20.21 -14.28 76.67
CA GLU A 24 21.60 -14.11 77.09
C GLU A 24 22.48 -13.62 75.93
N PHE A 25 23.31 -12.62 76.23
CA PHE A 25 24.22 -11.98 75.30
C PHE A 25 25.59 -11.77 75.92
N GLU A 26 26.65 -11.99 75.15
CA GLU A 26 27.93 -11.33 75.37
C GLU A 26 27.78 -9.85 75.02
N ILE A 27 28.16 -8.95 75.93
CA ILE A 27 28.08 -7.51 75.74
C ILE A 27 29.48 -6.91 75.65
N ALA A 28 29.70 -6.04 74.66
CA ALA A 28 30.84 -5.14 74.58
C ALA A 28 30.30 -3.69 74.59
N LEU A 29 30.55 -2.96 75.67
CA LEU A 29 30.11 -1.57 75.85
C LEU A 29 31.25 -0.60 75.58
N GLY A 30 30.93 0.52 74.94
CA GLY A 30 31.81 1.67 74.95
C GLY A 30 31.06 2.99 75.00
N PHE A 31 31.79 4.03 75.40
CA PHE A 31 31.24 5.36 75.62
C PHE A 31 31.93 6.37 74.72
N ARG A 32 31.17 7.23 74.05
CA ARG A 32 31.68 8.24 73.14
C ARG A 32 31.16 9.63 73.53
N ILE A 33 32.08 10.57 73.69
CA ILE A 33 31.79 11.99 73.89
C ILE A 33 32.19 12.74 72.61
N ASN A 34 31.26 13.51 72.03
CA ASN A 34 31.53 14.38 70.89
C ASN A 34 30.88 15.76 71.14
N GLY A 35 31.64 16.70 71.72
CA GLY A 35 31.09 17.98 72.17
C GLY A 35 30.13 17.82 73.36
N ALA A 36 28.92 18.36 73.27
CA ALA A 36 27.87 18.21 74.30
C ALA A 36 27.16 16.84 74.24
N ASP A 37 27.30 16.10 73.14
CA ASP A 37 26.65 14.80 72.95
C ASP A 37 27.47 13.69 73.58
N LYS A 38 26.87 13.00 74.56
CA LYS A 38 27.38 11.76 75.12
C LYS A 38 26.50 10.61 74.64
N SER A 39 27.12 9.57 74.12
CA SER A 39 26.43 8.37 73.64
C SER A 39 27.12 7.12 74.17
N MET A 40 26.34 6.15 74.62
CA MET A 40 26.78 4.81 74.92
C MET A 40 26.45 3.92 73.73
N TYR A 41 27.42 3.12 73.29
CA TYR A 41 27.23 2.07 72.31
C TYR A 41 27.45 0.73 72.97
N ALA A 42 26.66 -0.27 72.59
CA ALA A 42 26.88 -1.65 73.00
C ALA A 42 26.78 -2.55 71.79
N ILE A 43 27.63 -3.56 71.68
CA ILE A 43 27.43 -4.69 70.79
C ILE A 43 27.01 -5.86 71.66
N LEU A 44 25.88 -6.48 71.34
CA LEU A 44 25.36 -7.66 72.01
C LEU A 44 25.39 -8.81 71.03
N LYS A 45 26.04 -9.91 71.41
CA LYS A 45 26.14 -11.12 70.61
C LYS A 45 25.52 -12.29 71.38
N THR A 46 24.57 -13.00 70.76
CA THR A 46 23.90 -14.09 71.46
C THR A 46 24.75 -15.36 71.52
N GLU A 47 24.63 -16.10 72.61
CA GLU A 47 25.22 -17.43 72.75
C GLU A 47 24.45 -18.51 71.98
N ASN A 48 23.22 -18.22 71.51
CA ASN A 48 22.43 -19.15 70.72
C ASN A 48 22.98 -19.26 69.28
N PRO A 49 23.49 -20.42 68.84
CA PRO A 49 24.04 -20.58 67.49
C PRO A 49 22.98 -20.38 66.38
N ASN A 50 21.69 -20.51 66.70
CA ASN A 50 20.59 -20.27 65.78
C ASN A 50 20.11 -18.81 65.77
N GLY A 51 20.68 -17.93 66.60
CA GLY A 51 20.23 -16.54 66.79
C GLY A 51 18.92 -16.46 67.58
N ILE A 52 18.37 -15.25 67.74
CA ILE A 52 16.99 -15.08 68.25
C ILE A 52 16.09 -14.33 67.26
N THR A 53 14.81 -14.70 67.23
CA THR A 53 13.83 -14.09 66.33
C THR A 53 13.51 -12.65 66.75
N LEU A 54 13.20 -11.77 65.80
CA LEU A 54 12.83 -10.38 66.09
C LEU A 54 11.70 -10.23 67.13
N PRO A 55 10.57 -10.99 67.06
CA PRO A 55 9.52 -10.88 68.08
C PRO A 55 10.01 -11.25 69.49
N ALA A 56 10.80 -12.33 69.61
CA ALA A 56 11.38 -12.73 70.89
C ALA A 56 12.36 -11.68 71.43
N LEU A 57 13.12 -11.01 70.56
CA LEU A 57 14.03 -9.93 70.94
C LEU A 57 13.25 -8.72 71.48
N LEU A 58 12.24 -8.24 70.74
CA LEU A 58 11.42 -7.09 71.17
C LEU A 58 10.67 -7.36 72.47
N ASN A 59 10.07 -8.55 72.59
CA ASN A 59 9.39 -9.00 73.81
C ASN A 59 10.34 -9.13 75.01
N ALA A 60 11.64 -9.38 74.78
CA ALA A 60 12.64 -9.38 75.86
C ALA A 60 12.97 -7.96 76.35
N PHE A 61 12.91 -6.95 75.47
CA PHE A 61 13.11 -5.54 75.82
C PHE A 61 11.88 -4.92 76.49
N ASP A 62 10.68 -5.21 76.00
CA ASP A 62 9.42 -4.74 76.56
C ASP A 62 8.33 -5.82 76.37
N PRO A 63 8.01 -6.61 77.41
CA PRO A 63 6.99 -7.66 77.33
C PRO A 63 5.55 -7.15 77.19
N ASP A 64 5.28 -5.90 77.58
CA ASP A 64 3.94 -5.30 77.54
C ASP A 64 3.68 -4.52 76.24
N ASP A 65 4.71 -4.35 75.41
CA ASP A 65 4.61 -3.66 74.13
C ASP A 65 3.75 -4.45 73.13
N LYS A 66 2.87 -3.72 72.44
CA LYS A 66 1.96 -4.26 71.42
C LYS A 66 2.29 -3.73 70.03
N THR A 67 3.53 -3.26 69.82
CA THR A 67 3.94 -2.76 68.50
C THR A 67 3.80 -3.89 67.50
N GLU A 68 2.97 -3.66 66.48
CA GLU A 68 2.84 -4.61 65.40
C GLU A 68 4.13 -4.61 64.56
N ILE A 69 4.76 -5.78 64.46
CA ILE A 69 5.98 -5.94 63.66
C ILE A 69 5.55 -5.95 62.18
N PRO A 70 6.19 -5.16 61.30
CA PRO A 70 5.94 -5.24 59.88
C PRO A 70 6.08 -6.68 59.41
N GLY A 71 5.06 -7.22 58.72
CA GLY A 71 5.03 -8.64 58.35
C GLY A 71 6.17 -9.11 57.42
N PHE A 72 7.00 -8.19 56.94
CA PHE A 72 8.26 -8.45 56.23
C PHE A 72 9.42 -8.82 57.16
N LEU A 73 9.35 -8.40 58.43
CA LEU A 73 10.40 -8.53 59.45
C LEU A 73 10.17 -9.72 60.39
N ASP A 74 8.96 -10.29 60.40
CA ASP A 74 8.63 -11.46 61.25
C ASP A 74 9.37 -12.74 60.86
N GLN A 75 9.88 -12.80 59.63
CA GLN A 75 10.60 -13.96 59.09
C GLN A 75 12.10 -13.69 58.88
N LEU A 76 12.66 -12.71 59.58
CA LEU A 76 14.10 -12.47 59.52
C LEU A 76 14.88 -13.70 59.99
N PRO A 77 16.07 -13.95 59.42
CA PRO A 77 17.02 -14.90 59.97
C PRO A 77 17.28 -14.62 61.46
N GLY A 78 17.62 -15.66 62.22
CA GLY A 78 17.91 -15.51 63.65
C GLY A 78 19.00 -14.46 63.89
N ILE A 79 18.67 -13.44 64.67
CA ILE A 79 19.53 -12.30 64.97
C ILE A 79 20.67 -12.77 65.88
N ARG A 80 21.90 -12.63 65.39
CA ARG A 80 23.10 -13.10 66.11
C ARG A 80 23.86 -12.00 66.85
N GLU A 81 23.81 -10.80 66.31
CA GLU A 81 24.50 -9.64 66.83
C GLU A 81 23.62 -8.41 66.64
N ILE A 82 23.54 -7.55 67.66
CA ILE A 82 22.83 -6.28 67.61
C ILE A 82 23.73 -5.17 68.14
N SER A 83 23.71 -4.04 67.45
CA SER A 83 24.36 -2.82 67.88
C SER A 83 23.33 -1.92 68.55
N ILE A 84 23.56 -1.58 69.81
CA ILE A 84 22.76 -0.66 70.60
C ILE A 84 23.40 0.73 70.58
N LYS A 85 22.56 1.76 70.45
CA LYS A 85 22.95 3.14 70.74
C LYS A 85 21.95 3.78 71.71
N TYR A 86 22.48 4.40 72.77
CA TYR A 86 21.71 5.18 73.75
C TYR A 86 22.35 6.55 73.97
N GLY A 87 21.59 7.63 73.84
CA GLY A 87 22.08 9.02 73.93
C GLY A 87 21.72 9.74 75.23
N THR A 88 22.42 10.84 75.54
CA THR A 88 22.01 11.82 76.56
C THR A 88 21.64 13.17 75.92
N GLY A 89 20.83 14.00 76.57
CA GLY A 89 20.39 15.31 76.04
C GLY A 89 19.01 15.24 75.35
N ALA A 90 18.87 15.84 74.15
CA ALA A 90 17.62 15.82 73.36
C ALA A 90 17.17 14.41 72.92
N HIS A 91 18.07 13.41 73.04
CA HIS A 91 17.82 11.99 72.74
C HIS A 91 17.80 11.12 74.02
N SER A 92 17.64 11.72 75.21
CA SER A 92 17.65 10.99 76.49
C SER A 92 16.49 9.99 76.68
N SER A 93 15.49 10.03 75.81
CA SER A 93 14.34 9.11 75.78
C SER A 93 14.34 8.15 74.58
N GLU A 94 15.41 8.11 73.80
CA GLU A 94 15.52 7.31 72.56
C GLU A 94 16.62 6.26 72.68
N PHE A 95 16.23 5.00 72.56
CA PHE A 95 17.12 3.85 72.45
C PHE A 95 16.97 3.25 71.05
N SER A 96 18.08 2.96 70.36
CA SER A 96 18.04 2.35 69.03
C SER A 96 18.89 1.09 68.90
N LEU A 97 18.34 0.10 68.20
CA LEU A 97 18.95 -1.16 67.81
C LEU A 97 19.26 -1.12 66.32
N SER A 98 20.47 -1.49 65.93
CA SER A 98 20.87 -1.70 64.55
C SER A 98 21.26 -3.16 64.36
N ILE A 99 20.66 -3.81 63.37
CA ILE A 99 20.79 -5.23 63.10
C ILE A 99 21.22 -5.39 61.64
N GLU A 100 22.35 -6.04 61.40
CA GLU A 100 22.71 -6.50 60.06
C GLU A 100 21.96 -7.81 59.77
N THR A 101 21.22 -7.85 58.67
CA THR A 101 20.33 -8.95 58.31
C THR A 101 20.14 -9.05 56.80
N VAL A 102 19.35 -10.01 56.36
CA VAL A 102 18.92 -10.18 54.98
C VAL A 102 17.39 -10.14 54.95
N LEU A 103 16.83 -9.36 54.03
CA LEU A 103 15.40 -9.30 53.75
C LEU A 103 15.07 -10.19 52.55
N ASN A 104 14.00 -10.98 52.67
CA ASN A 104 13.48 -11.71 51.53
C ASN A 104 12.45 -10.85 50.80
N ILE A 105 12.82 -10.37 49.61
CA ILE A 105 11.97 -9.53 48.77
C ILE A 105 11.71 -10.31 47.49
N ASN A 106 10.44 -10.69 47.26
CA ASN A 106 10.01 -11.42 46.07
C ASN A 106 10.81 -12.72 45.82
N GLY A 107 11.12 -13.45 46.89
CA GLY A 107 11.88 -14.72 46.84
C GLY A 107 13.40 -14.55 46.71
N LYS A 108 13.92 -13.32 46.86
CA LYS A 108 15.36 -13.01 46.79
C LYS A 108 15.86 -12.46 48.12
N GLU A 109 16.98 -12.99 48.56
CA GLU A 109 17.72 -12.52 49.74
C GLU A 109 18.50 -11.24 49.38
N ILE A 110 18.21 -10.14 50.07
CA ILE A 110 18.84 -8.83 49.88
C ILE A 110 19.40 -8.32 51.21
N ASP A 111 20.68 -7.95 51.21
CA ASP A 111 21.37 -7.43 52.40
C ASP A 111 20.68 -6.17 52.95
N SER A 112 20.50 -6.10 54.26
CA SER A 112 19.85 -4.97 54.93
C SER A 112 20.46 -4.68 56.30
N THR A 113 20.43 -3.41 56.70
CA THR A 113 20.58 -3.01 58.10
C THR A 113 19.22 -2.54 58.60
N LEU A 114 18.61 -3.27 59.52
CA LEU A 114 17.37 -2.88 60.19
C LEU A 114 17.71 -1.97 61.37
N LEU A 115 17.06 -0.82 61.46
CA LEU A 115 17.15 0.12 62.58
C LEU A 115 15.81 0.13 63.30
N ILE A 116 15.81 -0.22 64.58
CA ILE A 116 14.64 -0.24 65.45
C ILE A 116 14.85 0.82 66.51
N ALA A 117 13.96 1.80 66.59
CA ALA A 117 14.01 2.85 67.62
C ALA A 117 12.83 2.72 68.57
N TYR A 118 13.10 2.76 69.87
CA TYR A 118 12.11 2.80 70.93
C TYR A 118 12.11 4.20 71.54
N LYS A 119 10.96 4.86 71.52
CA LYS A 119 10.80 6.24 72.01
C LYS A 119 9.70 6.31 73.05
N LYS A 120 10.05 6.80 74.24
CA LYS A 120 9.07 7.17 75.27
C LYS A 120 8.62 8.61 75.00
N ALA A 121 7.41 8.80 74.52
CA ALA A 121 6.82 10.13 74.32
C ALA A 121 5.96 10.52 75.54
N ASP A 122 6.00 11.79 75.93
CA ASP A 122 5.18 12.29 77.04
C ASP A 122 3.68 12.13 76.70
N ASN A 123 2.95 11.35 77.51
CA ASN A 123 1.51 11.02 77.39
C ASN A 123 1.06 10.06 76.26
N THR A 124 1.93 9.22 75.69
CA THR A 124 1.50 8.05 74.89
C THR A 124 2.20 6.78 75.36
N ASP A 125 1.57 5.62 75.15
CA ASP A 125 2.22 4.31 75.34
C ASP A 125 3.51 4.25 74.51
N ALA A 126 4.58 3.70 75.08
CA ALA A 126 5.84 3.55 74.38
C ALA A 126 5.69 2.51 73.26
N SER A 127 6.35 2.71 72.11
CA SER A 127 6.26 1.81 70.96
C SER A 127 7.57 1.73 70.18
N PHE A 128 7.83 0.59 69.54
CA PHE A 128 8.94 0.45 68.59
C PHE A 128 8.59 1.07 67.22
N THR A 129 9.61 1.59 66.56
CA THR A 129 9.53 2.07 65.16
C THR A 129 10.62 1.40 64.35
N PHE A 130 10.30 1.05 63.10
CA PHE A 130 11.20 0.32 62.21
C PHE A 130 11.61 1.18 61.02
N SER A 131 12.90 1.17 60.70
CA SER A 131 13.51 1.80 59.53
C SER A 131 14.76 1.03 59.14
N GLY A 132 15.52 1.45 58.13
CA GLY A 132 16.77 0.76 57.82
C GLY A 132 17.41 1.18 56.52
N ILE A 133 18.37 0.38 56.08
CA ILE A 133 19.05 0.52 54.79
C ILE A 133 19.02 -0.83 54.08
N LEU A 134 18.47 -0.88 52.88
CA LEU A 134 18.61 -2.00 51.94
C LEU A 134 19.85 -1.75 51.06
N ARG A 135 20.69 -2.77 50.90
CA ARG A 135 21.89 -2.71 50.05
C ARG A 135 21.69 -3.59 48.83
N ILE A 136 21.75 -2.99 47.65
CA ILE A 136 21.74 -3.69 46.36
C ILE A 136 23.07 -3.36 45.69
N GLU A 137 24.03 -4.29 45.77
CA GLU A 137 25.41 -4.06 45.32
C GLU A 137 26.04 -2.83 46.01
N SER A 138 26.56 -1.86 45.25
CA SER A 138 27.09 -0.60 45.82
C SER A 138 26.02 0.43 46.20
N HIS A 139 24.74 0.14 45.93
CA HIS A 139 23.63 1.07 46.06
C HIS A 139 22.90 0.90 47.40
N LYS A 140 22.55 2.02 48.05
CA LYS A 140 21.86 2.05 49.35
C LYS A 140 20.47 2.65 49.19
N PHE A 141 19.46 2.01 49.78
CA PHE A 141 18.09 2.51 49.81
C PHE A 141 17.61 2.61 51.26
N GLY A 142 17.12 3.77 51.68
CA GLY A 142 16.53 3.97 53.01
C GLY A 142 15.16 3.31 53.09
N LEU A 143 14.92 2.50 54.12
CA LEU A 143 13.71 1.73 54.32
C LEU A 143 12.73 2.43 55.26
N SER A 144 11.46 2.40 54.88
CA SER A 144 10.31 2.79 55.69
C SER A 144 9.21 1.74 55.57
N TYR A 145 8.42 1.58 56.63
CA TYR A 145 7.34 0.60 56.69
C TYR A 145 6.02 1.29 57.01
N THR A 146 4.94 0.84 56.38
CA THR A 146 3.59 1.39 56.61
C THR A 146 2.56 0.28 56.51
N LYS A 147 1.62 0.23 57.45
CA LYS A 147 0.46 -0.67 57.40
C LYS A 147 -0.78 0.12 56.99
N VAL A 148 -1.57 -0.42 56.07
CA VAL A 148 -2.89 0.10 55.70
C VAL A 148 -3.86 -1.09 55.69
N ASP A 149 -4.91 -1.02 56.51
CA ASP A 149 -5.80 -2.16 56.80
C ASP A 149 -4.96 -3.39 57.21
N ASP A 150 -5.10 -4.52 56.53
CA ASP A 150 -4.30 -5.75 56.76
C ASP A 150 -3.11 -5.91 55.79
N THR A 151 -2.73 -4.83 55.08
CA THR A 151 -1.65 -4.86 54.09
C THR A 151 -0.43 -4.09 54.58
N TRP A 152 0.72 -4.75 54.59
CA TRP A 152 2.00 -4.14 54.88
C TRP A 152 2.68 -3.66 53.60
N TYR A 153 3.33 -2.49 53.68
CA TYR A 153 4.15 -1.92 52.63
C TYR A 153 5.55 -1.61 53.17
N MET A 154 6.57 -1.97 52.40
CA MET A 154 7.96 -1.60 52.62
C MET A 154 8.39 -0.71 51.45
N PHE A 155 8.73 0.54 51.76
CA PHE A 155 9.14 1.53 50.78
C PHE A 155 10.62 1.86 50.98
N ALA A 156 11.41 1.64 49.94
CA ALA A 156 12.85 1.88 49.90
C ALA A 156 13.18 3.02 48.93
N THR A 157 13.75 4.12 49.43
CA THR A 157 14.16 5.28 48.61
C THR A 157 15.66 5.32 48.45
N TYR A 158 16.15 5.54 47.23
CA TYR A 158 17.59 5.56 46.97
C TYR A 158 18.32 6.70 47.69
N ILE A 159 19.49 6.40 48.25
CA ILE A 159 20.35 7.33 48.98
C ILE A 159 21.67 7.45 48.23
N HIS A 160 22.00 8.64 47.75
CA HIS A 160 23.31 8.93 47.17
C HIS A 160 23.78 10.35 47.45
N THR A 161 25.08 10.56 47.24
CA THR A 161 25.74 11.87 47.26
C THR A 161 26.63 11.96 46.03
N GLY A 162 26.44 12.99 45.20
CA GLY A 162 27.21 13.17 43.97
C GLY A 162 26.68 12.36 42.79
N ILE A 163 27.39 12.48 41.66
CA ILE A 163 27.08 11.79 40.41
C ILE A 163 27.30 10.29 40.59
N THR A 164 26.30 9.49 40.21
CA THR A 164 26.38 8.03 40.22
C THR A 164 25.63 7.44 39.04
N THR A 165 26.00 6.24 38.63
CA THR A 165 25.33 5.49 37.57
C THR A 165 24.42 4.46 38.19
N LEU A 166 23.17 4.41 37.74
CA LEU A 166 22.18 3.46 38.20
C LEU A 166 21.50 2.80 37.00
N ASN A 167 21.46 1.48 36.95
CA ASN A 167 20.76 0.74 35.91
C ASN A 167 19.50 0.08 36.46
N LEU A 168 18.36 0.28 35.80
CA LEU A 168 17.10 -0.34 36.19
C LEU A 168 17.19 -1.86 36.15
N ARG A 169 17.85 -2.44 35.14
CA ARG A 169 18.06 -3.89 35.03
C ARG A 169 18.91 -4.42 36.18
N ASP A 170 19.93 -3.69 36.60
CA ASP A 170 20.82 -4.16 37.67
C ASP A 170 20.10 -4.14 39.03
N ILE A 171 19.30 -3.10 39.31
CA ILE A 171 18.50 -3.04 40.55
C ILE A 171 17.35 -4.04 40.50
N ALA A 172 16.47 -3.93 39.50
CA ALA A 172 15.29 -4.76 39.42
C ALA A 172 15.68 -6.24 39.21
N GLY A 173 16.76 -6.53 38.49
CA GLY A 173 17.26 -7.90 38.30
C GLY A 173 17.66 -8.62 39.59
N LYS A 174 17.92 -7.90 40.68
CA LYS A 174 18.17 -8.51 42.02
C LYS A 174 16.88 -8.85 42.77
N VAL A 175 15.77 -8.27 42.37
CA VAL A 175 14.46 -8.40 43.04
C VAL A 175 13.49 -9.25 42.21
N PHE A 176 13.68 -9.33 40.89
CA PHE A 176 12.84 -10.09 39.98
C PHE A 176 13.57 -11.32 39.42
N SER A 177 12.83 -12.40 39.18
CA SER A 177 13.38 -13.68 38.73
C SER A 177 13.81 -13.73 37.26
N ASN A 178 13.36 -12.78 36.42
CA ASN A 178 13.69 -12.72 34.99
C ASN A 178 14.34 -11.37 34.59
N PRO A 179 15.66 -11.22 34.74
CA PRO A 179 16.38 -10.00 34.38
C PRO A 179 16.26 -9.62 32.90
N ASN A 180 16.08 -10.59 32.00
CA ASN A 180 15.98 -10.35 30.55
C ASN A 180 14.68 -9.67 30.14
N ALA A 181 13.63 -9.75 30.97
CA ALA A 181 12.37 -9.04 30.75
C ALA A 181 12.44 -7.56 31.17
N ILE A 182 13.52 -7.15 31.84
CA ILE A 182 13.74 -5.78 32.30
C ILE A 182 14.59 -5.03 31.27
N PRO A 183 14.14 -3.86 30.78
CA PRO A 183 14.89 -3.08 29.82
C PRO A 183 16.21 -2.59 30.40
N ASP A 184 17.23 -2.51 29.56
CA ASP A 184 18.50 -1.89 29.88
C ASP A 184 18.30 -0.38 29.92
N ALA A 185 18.36 0.22 31.11
CA ALA A 185 18.12 1.64 31.30
C ALA A 185 19.05 2.19 32.37
N ALA A 186 20.18 2.76 31.92
CA ALA A 186 21.19 3.35 32.80
C ALA A 186 21.05 4.89 32.85
N LEU A 187 21.03 5.43 34.07
CA LEU A 187 21.04 6.87 34.37
C LEU A 187 22.34 7.24 35.07
N THR A 188 23.08 8.23 34.55
CA THR A 188 24.27 8.79 35.23
C THR A 188 24.03 10.25 35.54
N LEU A 189 23.57 10.54 36.76
CA LEU A 189 23.10 11.88 37.15
C LEU A 189 23.46 12.19 38.61
N ASN A 190 23.48 13.48 38.94
CA ASN A 190 23.59 13.96 40.32
C ASN A 190 22.24 14.00 41.05
N ASP A 191 21.13 14.14 40.32
CA ASP A 191 19.78 14.19 40.87
C ASP A 191 18.87 13.26 40.06
N PHE A 192 18.48 12.13 40.66
CA PHE A 192 17.53 11.20 40.06
C PHE A 192 16.72 10.48 41.14
N LYS A 193 15.55 9.98 40.76
CA LYS A 193 14.67 9.22 41.65
C LYS A 193 14.86 7.74 41.38
N ALA A 194 15.17 6.98 42.42
CA ALA A 194 15.10 5.53 42.39
C ALA A 194 14.44 5.01 43.65
N PHE A 195 13.56 4.02 43.49
CA PHE A 195 12.81 3.46 44.60
C PHE A 195 12.41 2.01 44.38
N LEU A 196 12.06 1.36 45.47
CA LEU A 196 11.45 0.04 45.52
C LEU A 196 10.26 0.09 46.48
N LEU A 197 9.10 -0.36 46.03
CA LEU A 197 7.91 -0.52 46.86
C LEU A 197 7.52 -1.99 46.86
N TYR A 198 7.50 -2.59 48.05
CA TYR A 198 7.11 -3.98 48.24
C TYR A 198 5.83 -4.05 49.08
N ARG A 199 4.81 -4.72 48.57
CA ARG A 199 3.49 -4.92 49.19
C ARG A 199 3.35 -6.38 49.60
N LYS A 200 2.83 -6.63 50.81
CA LYS A 200 2.41 -7.96 51.28
C LYS A 200 0.99 -7.85 51.83
N THR A 201 0.04 -8.53 51.18
CA THR A 201 -1.38 -8.54 51.59
C THR A 201 -1.61 -9.55 52.72
N GLY A 202 -2.73 -9.42 53.43
CA GLY A 202 -3.12 -10.35 54.50
C GLY A 202 -3.33 -11.80 54.02
N GLU A 203 -3.57 -12.02 52.72
CA GLU A 203 -3.70 -13.35 52.10
C GLU A 203 -2.34 -14.02 51.78
N GLY A 204 -1.24 -13.29 51.94
CA GLY A 204 0.12 -13.80 51.71
C GLY A 204 0.71 -13.45 50.33
N ASP A 205 -0.08 -12.85 49.44
CA ASP A 205 0.39 -12.40 48.13
C ASP A 205 1.35 -11.21 48.27
N THR A 206 2.45 -11.24 47.50
CA THR A 206 3.44 -10.17 47.52
C THR A 206 3.69 -9.59 46.15
N ASP A 207 3.69 -8.26 46.07
CA ASP A 207 4.01 -7.53 44.85
C ASP A 207 5.12 -6.52 45.06
N VAL A 208 5.98 -6.37 44.05
CA VAL A 208 7.06 -5.40 44.04
C VAL A 208 6.95 -4.47 42.85
N LEU A 209 7.28 -3.20 43.08
CA LEU A 209 7.43 -2.15 42.09
C LEU A 209 8.80 -1.52 42.26
N VAL A 210 9.63 -1.54 41.20
CA VAL A 210 10.89 -0.82 41.15
C VAL A 210 10.75 0.33 40.17
N GLY A 211 11.17 1.53 40.59
CA GLY A 211 11.13 2.73 39.76
C GLY A 211 12.50 3.38 39.64
N LEU A 212 12.83 3.83 38.43
CA LEU A 212 14.01 4.63 38.13
C LEU A 212 13.60 5.77 37.19
N GLY A 213 13.92 7.00 37.53
CA GLY A 213 13.66 8.14 36.66
C GLY A 213 14.49 9.35 37.02
N ALA A 214 14.42 10.36 36.18
CA ALA A 214 15.15 11.60 36.36
C ALA A 214 14.24 12.79 36.06
N GLY A 215 14.57 13.92 36.68
CA GLY A 215 14.00 15.20 36.29
C GLY A 215 14.42 15.51 34.85
N LEU A 216 13.44 15.71 33.97
CA LEU A 216 13.68 16.19 32.61
C LEU A 216 13.48 17.70 32.65
N HIS A 217 14.53 18.45 32.40
CA HIS A 217 14.43 19.87 32.06
C HIS A 217 14.72 19.96 30.57
N LEU A 218 13.73 19.59 29.76
CA LEU A 218 13.79 19.79 28.33
C LEU A 218 13.49 21.26 28.06
N ASP A 219 14.48 21.98 27.55
CA ASP A 219 14.24 23.31 27.02
C ASP A 219 13.42 23.16 25.73
N LEU A 220 12.16 23.58 25.81
CA LEU A 220 11.24 23.54 24.69
C LEU A 220 11.31 24.82 23.86
N GLU A 221 12.07 25.84 24.29
CA GLU A 221 12.18 27.13 23.60
C GLU A 221 12.76 26.98 22.19
N ASP A 222 13.66 26.00 22.00
CA ASP A 222 14.26 25.65 20.72
C ASP A 222 13.33 24.86 19.77
N LEU A 223 12.11 24.51 20.19
CA LEU A 223 11.16 23.86 19.28
C LEU A 223 10.78 24.81 18.13
N PRO A 224 10.97 24.41 16.87
CA PRO A 224 10.62 25.25 15.74
C PRO A 224 9.13 25.61 15.76
N LEU A 225 8.81 26.88 15.43
CA LEU A 225 7.47 27.47 15.33
C LEU A 225 6.67 27.63 16.64
N ALA A 226 6.84 26.75 17.63
CA ALA A 226 6.01 26.72 18.84
C ALA A 226 6.78 26.76 20.16
N GLY A 227 8.12 26.72 20.15
CA GLY A 227 8.91 26.63 21.37
C GLY A 227 8.70 27.78 22.34
N SER A 228 8.71 29.01 21.83
CA SER A 228 8.40 30.21 22.62
C SER A 228 6.97 30.25 23.15
N LEU A 229 6.01 29.55 22.52
CA LEU A 229 4.64 29.43 23.02
C LEU A 229 4.52 28.42 24.16
N PHE A 230 5.29 27.33 24.11
CA PHE A 230 5.31 26.32 25.17
C PHE A 230 6.12 26.75 26.39
N ALA A 231 7.22 27.48 26.19
CA ALA A 231 8.09 27.96 27.26
C ALA A 231 7.51 29.15 28.05
N LYS A 232 6.63 29.95 27.43
CA LYS A 232 6.06 31.14 28.05
C LYS A 232 5.01 30.80 29.12
N ASP A 233 5.07 31.46 30.27
CA ASP A 233 4.08 31.39 31.36
C ASP A 233 3.80 29.96 31.89
N ASP A 234 4.80 29.07 31.91
CA ASP A 234 4.66 27.66 32.36
C ASP A 234 3.52 26.92 31.63
N ALA A 235 3.33 27.26 30.35
CA ALA A 235 2.26 26.74 29.51
C ALA A 235 2.41 25.23 29.26
N PHE A 236 3.62 24.75 28.97
CA PHE A 236 3.92 23.32 28.86
C PHE A 236 5.37 22.99 29.22
N ALA A 237 5.60 22.01 30.08
CA ALA A 237 6.94 21.47 30.33
C ALA A 237 6.92 19.98 30.72
N PHE A 238 7.94 19.24 30.30
CA PHE A 238 8.24 17.94 30.93
C PHE A 238 8.95 18.21 32.25
N ARG A 239 8.57 17.49 33.30
CA ARG A 239 9.20 17.62 34.63
C ARG A 239 9.93 16.35 35.04
N GLU A 240 9.35 15.19 34.78
CA GLU A 240 9.90 13.89 35.18
C GLU A 240 9.46 12.79 34.21
N VAL A 241 10.33 11.82 33.95
CA VAL A 241 9.95 10.53 33.35
C VAL A 241 10.47 9.41 34.24
N LEU A 242 9.59 8.48 34.61
CA LEU A 242 9.89 7.30 35.42
C LEU A 242 9.71 6.03 34.58
N ALA A 243 10.75 5.21 34.53
CA ALA A 243 10.70 3.83 34.12
C ALA A 243 10.35 2.96 35.34
N LEU A 244 9.31 2.16 35.22
CA LEU A 244 8.69 1.41 36.31
C LEU A 244 8.64 -0.07 35.92
N TYR A 245 8.92 -0.99 36.84
CA TYR A 245 8.75 -2.42 36.62
C TYR A 245 8.06 -3.06 37.82
N ALA A 246 6.91 -3.70 37.58
CA ALA A 246 6.06 -4.25 38.63
C ALA A 246 5.82 -5.75 38.46
N SER A 247 5.68 -6.51 39.56
CA SER A 247 5.21 -7.91 39.52
C SER A 247 3.68 -8.01 39.42
N GLY A 248 2.97 -6.97 39.87
CA GLY A 248 1.52 -6.92 39.96
C GLY A 248 0.98 -5.50 39.79
N ASN A 249 -0.29 -5.29 40.11
CA ASN A 249 -0.97 -4.02 39.89
C ASN A 249 -0.93 -3.11 41.13
N PHE A 250 -0.60 -1.83 40.92
CA PHE A 250 -0.60 -0.78 41.94
C PHE A 250 -1.58 0.33 41.55
N THR A 251 -2.48 0.68 42.46
CA THR A 251 -3.51 1.70 42.23
C THR A 251 -2.98 3.11 42.47
N GLN A 252 -3.61 4.09 41.83
CA GLN A 252 -3.28 5.51 42.00
C GLN A 252 -3.28 5.93 43.48
N THR A 253 -4.34 5.58 44.22
CA THR A 253 -4.49 5.90 45.65
C THR A 253 -3.44 5.23 46.53
N GLU A 254 -2.92 4.05 46.14
CA GLU A 254 -1.81 3.42 46.84
C GLU A 254 -0.51 4.20 46.67
N LEU A 255 -0.21 4.62 45.45
CA LEU A 255 1.03 5.31 45.12
C LEU A 255 1.09 6.73 45.69
N GLN A 256 -0.04 7.44 45.76
CA GLN A 256 -0.13 8.80 46.34
C GLN A 256 0.38 8.90 47.80
N ARG A 257 0.45 7.79 48.53
CA ARG A 257 0.92 7.75 49.93
C ARG A 257 2.41 8.02 50.07
N TYR A 258 3.17 7.77 49.01
CA TYR A 258 4.63 7.86 49.03
C TYR A 258 5.08 9.12 48.31
N ALA A 259 5.92 9.92 48.98
CA ALA A 259 6.48 11.12 48.39
C ALA A 259 7.29 10.76 47.13
N GLY A 260 7.02 11.48 46.03
CA GLY A 260 7.63 11.17 44.73
C GLY A 260 6.93 10.03 43.95
N MET A 261 5.80 9.56 44.46
CA MET A 261 4.76 8.76 43.80
C MET A 261 4.35 9.19 42.37
N PRO A 262 4.43 8.43 41.25
CA PRO A 262 3.63 8.81 40.10
C PRO A 262 2.15 8.54 40.39
N ASP A 263 1.33 9.58 40.23
CA ASP A 263 -0.10 9.57 40.53
C ASP A 263 -0.93 8.88 39.43
N ILE A 264 -0.64 7.61 39.15
CA ILE A 264 -1.24 6.80 38.09
C ILE A 264 -1.48 5.36 38.54
N HIS A 265 -2.27 4.62 37.77
CA HIS A 265 -2.31 3.16 37.89
C HIS A 265 -1.11 2.52 37.18
N VAL A 266 -0.46 1.55 37.82
CA VAL A 266 0.69 0.80 37.28
C VAL A 266 0.30 -0.68 37.18
N THR A 267 0.48 -1.31 36.03
CA THR A 267 0.15 -2.73 35.80
C THR A 267 1.38 -3.63 35.93
N ALA A 268 1.20 -4.95 35.98
CA ALA A 268 2.32 -5.90 35.95
C ALA A 268 3.19 -5.74 34.68
N GLY A 269 4.51 -5.84 34.84
CA GLY A 269 5.52 -5.68 33.79
C GLY A 269 6.13 -4.28 33.72
N PHE A 270 6.66 -3.94 32.55
CA PHE A 270 7.33 -2.66 32.32
C PHE A 270 6.33 -1.53 32.03
N ASN A 271 6.43 -0.45 32.81
CA ASN A 271 5.59 0.74 32.75
C ASN A 271 6.45 2.00 32.60
N ILE A 272 5.89 3.06 32.03
CA ILE A 272 6.51 4.38 31.93
C ILE A 272 5.48 5.44 32.29
N SER A 273 5.87 6.38 33.14
CA SER A 273 5.06 7.55 33.46
C SER A 273 5.82 8.84 33.16
N ALA A 274 5.10 9.88 32.73
CA ALA A 274 5.64 11.24 32.66
C ALA A 274 4.86 12.19 33.56
N GLN A 275 5.57 13.08 34.24
CA GLN A 275 5.00 14.26 34.87
C GLN A 275 5.07 15.43 33.90
N LEU A 276 3.92 16.01 33.58
CA LEU A 276 3.78 17.15 32.67
C LEU A 276 3.25 18.34 33.44
N LEU A 277 3.86 19.50 33.22
CA LEU A 277 3.31 20.80 33.57
C LEU A 277 2.47 21.27 32.39
N ILE A 278 1.18 21.52 32.60
CA ILE A 278 0.26 22.05 31.58
C ILE A 278 -0.50 23.21 32.21
N ASN A 279 -0.35 24.43 31.68
CA ASN A 279 -0.94 25.67 32.20
C ASN A 279 -0.69 25.83 33.72
N GLY A 280 0.56 25.69 34.15
CA GLY A 280 0.97 25.82 35.56
C GLY A 280 0.52 24.68 36.50
N ARG A 281 -0.14 23.62 36.01
CA ARG A 281 -0.51 22.44 36.81
C ARG A 281 0.29 21.21 36.41
N SER A 282 0.95 20.59 37.38
CA SER A 282 1.68 19.33 37.18
C SER A 282 0.75 18.13 37.35
N ALA A 283 0.76 17.19 36.40
CA ALA A 283 0.01 15.94 36.47
C ALA A 283 0.83 14.78 35.90
N TYR A 284 0.66 13.58 36.47
CA TYR A 284 1.26 12.35 35.94
C TYR A 284 0.37 11.70 34.90
N TYR A 285 0.99 11.15 33.86
CA TYR A 285 0.32 10.40 32.80
C TYR A 285 1.04 9.06 32.61
N ALA A 286 0.26 7.98 32.56
CA ALA A 286 0.75 6.67 32.15
C ALA A 286 0.97 6.67 30.64
N LEU A 287 2.17 6.26 30.20
CA LEU A 287 2.59 6.26 28.80
C LEU A 287 2.50 4.85 28.17
N ASN A 288 2.19 3.83 28.96
CA ASN A 288 1.86 2.49 28.51
C ASN A 288 0.92 1.78 29.51
N ASP A 289 -0.01 0.97 29.02
CA ASP A 289 -0.98 0.22 29.84
C ASP A 289 -0.58 -1.26 30.07
N GLY A 290 0.72 -1.59 30.07
CA GLY A 290 1.18 -2.98 30.00
C GLY A 290 0.79 -3.67 28.66
N PRO A 291 1.01 -4.99 28.52
CA PRO A 291 0.59 -5.73 27.33
C PRO A 291 -0.94 -5.97 27.33
N GLY A 292 -1.64 -5.55 26.27
CA GLY A 292 -2.99 -6.09 25.97
C GLY A 292 -4.17 -5.13 25.80
N LYS A 293 -4.02 -3.80 25.86
CA LYS A 293 -5.12 -2.86 25.54
C LYS A 293 -4.93 -2.17 24.19
N THR A 294 -5.91 -2.35 23.30
CA THR A 294 -6.09 -1.57 22.07
C THR A 294 -6.98 -0.36 22.36
N TYR A 295 -6.55 0.85 22.00
CA TYR A 295 -7.40 2.03 22.10
C TYR A 295 -8.16 2.23 20.79
N PRO A 296 -9.49 2.46 20.85
CA PRO A 296 -10.25 2.85 19.68
C PRO A 296 -9.82 4.24 19.19
N THR A 297 -9.91 4.43 17.87
CA THR A 297 -9.79 5.73 17.19
C THR A 297 -10.75 6.75 17.83
N PRO A 298 -10.37 8.01 18.03
CA PRO A 298 -11.25 9.00 18.66
C PRO A 298 -12.56 9.13 17.87
N THR A 299 -13.70 8.96 18.54
CA THR A 299 -15.00 9.36 18.01
C THR A 299 -15.13 10.88 18.04
N GLU A 300 -15.61 11.43 16.94
CA GLU A 300 -15.94 12.84 16.72
C GLU A 300 -17.05 13.28 17.67
N ASP A 301 -16.81 14.35 18.43
CA ASP A 301 -17.88 15.10 19.08
C ASP A 301 -18.13 16.38 18.27
N GLY A 302 -19.38 16.58 17.86
CA GLY A 302 -19.82 17.53 16.85
C GLY A 302 -19.73 19.00 17.28
N SER A 303 -18.55 19.60 17.14
CA SER A 303 -18.32 21.04 17.26
C SER A 303 -17.99 21.63 15.89
N ASN A 304 -18.69 22.69 15.50
CA ASN A 304 -18.62 23.38 14.19
C ASN A 304 -17.33 24.19 13.96
N THR A 305 -16.18 23.71 14.43
CA THR A 305 -14.86 24.26 14.11
C THR A 305 -14.12 23.27 13.21
N ALA A 306 -13.44 23.77 12.17
CA ALA A 306 -12.78 22.97 11.12
C ALA A 306 -12.01 21.77 11.72
N GLN A 307 -12.62 20.60 11.64
CA GLN A 307 -12.04 19.35 12.09
C GLN A 307 -11.02 18.89 11.05
N VAL A 308 -9.82 18.53 11.50
CA VAL A 308 -8.78 17.96 10.66
C VAL A 308 -8.50 16.55 11.12
N SER A 309 -8.85 15.57 10.28
CA SER A 309 -8.58 14.15 10.45
C SER A 309 -7.07 13.90 10.50
N THR A 310 -6.58 13.19 11.53
CA THR A 310 -5.17 12.78 11.62
C THR A 310 -4.98 11.37 11.11
N LEU A 311 -3.90 11.13 10.36
CA LEU A 311 -3.37 9.77 10.17
C LEU A 311 -2.04 9.59 10.89
N PRO A 312 -1.80 8.37 11.39
CA PRO A 312 -0.49 8.01 11.88
C PRO A 312 0.47 7.87 10.69
N GLY A 313 1.54 8.68 10.65
CA GLY A 313 2.72 8.34 9.85
C GLY A 313 3.45 7.11 10.40
N GLU A 314 4.55 6.72 9.76
CA GLU A 314 5.26 5.46 10.03
C GLU A 314 5.61 5.26 11.51
N ILE A 315 6.02 6.34 12.19
CA ILE A 315 6.42 6.30 13.59
C ILE A 315 5.19 6.31 14.49
N ALA A 316 4.19 7.12 14.15
CA ALA A 316 2.91 7.15 14.86
C ALA A 316 2.13 5.85 14.82
N ALA A 317 2.24 5.06 13.75
CA ALA A 317 1.58 3.75 13.66
C ALA A 317 2.14 2.73 14.64
N LYS A 318 3.40 2.90 15.07
CA LYS A 318 4.10 2.03 16.03
C LYS A 318 4.04 2.56 17.46
N ALA A 319 3.56 3.78 17.68
CA ALA A 319 3.47 4.41 18.98
C ALA A 319 2.16 4.07 19.71
N LYS A 320 2.25 3.92 21.03
CA LYS A 320 1.08 3.87 21.92
C LYS A 320 0.64 5.28 22.24
N TRP A 321 -0.63 5.60 21.99
CA TRP A 321 -1.17 6.96 22.13
C TRP A 321 -2.08 7.12 23.35
N THR A 322 -1.86 8.16 24.14
CA THR A 322 -2.71 8.59 25.26
C THR A 322 -3.35 9.94 24.92
N LYS A 323 -4.69 10.02 25.02
CA LYS A 323 -5.46 11.25 24.75
C LYS A 323 -5.26 12.27 25.88
N VAL A 324 -4.96 13.51 25.53
CA VAL A 324 -4.73 14.61 26.47
C VAL A 324 -5.78 15.71 26.32
N ASN A 325 -6.10 16.12 25.09
CA ASN A 325 -7.10 17.14 24.76
C ASN A 325 -6.99 18.41 25.63
N LYS A 326 -5.82 19.04 25.69
CA LYS A 326 -5.59 20.28 26.44
C LYS A 326 -5.29 21.45 25.53
N GLN A 327 -5.89 22.60 25.82
CA GLN A 327 -5.62 23.85 25.13
C GLN A 327 -4.59 24.67 25.91
N ILE A 328 -3.57 25.14 25.19
CA ILE A 328 -2.40 25.88 25.66
C ILE A 328 -2.27 27.12 24.77
N GLY A 329 -2.96 28.20 25.14
CA GLY A 329 -3.12 29.37 24.27
C GLY A 329 -3.76 29.01 22.92
N PRO A 330 -3.13 29.34 21.77
CA PRO A 330 -3.60 28.96 20.44
C PRO A 330 -3.31 27.50 20.07
N VAL A 331 -2.57 26.76 20.90
CA VAL A 331 -2.18 25.37 20.65
C VAL A 331 -3.17 24.42 21.33
N ILE A 332 -3.62 23.39 20.61
CA ILE A 332 -4.44 22.29 21.13
C ILE A 332 -3.58 21.03 21.06
N LEU A 333 -3.20 20.52 22.24
CA LEU A 333 -2.51 19.26 22.41
C LEU A 333 -3.54 18.12 22.47
N GLN A 334 -3.61 17.31 21.43
CA GLN A 334 -4.64 16.29 21.27
C GLN A 334 -4.25 14.99 22.00
N ARG A 335 -3.06 14.47 21.73
CA ARG A 335 -2.56 13.20 22.28
C ARG A 335 -1.04 13.15 22.34
N LEU A 336 -0.54 12.26 23.20
CA LEU A 336 0.88 11.94 23.39
C LEU A 336 1.14 10.51 22.98
N GLY A 337 2.16 10.27 22.18
CA GLY A 337 2.55 8.94 21.70
C GLY A 337 3.87 8.49 22.31
N PHE A 338 4.03 7.19 22.52
CA PHE A 338 5.26 6.62 23.03
C PHE A 338 5.62 5.32 22.31
N MET A 339 6.88 5.18 21.90
CA MET A 339 7.41 3.98 21.24
C MET A 339 8.74 3.58 21.89
N TYR A 340 8.93 2.29 22.14
CA TYR A 340 10.24 1.73 22.51
C TYR A 340 10.72 0.80 21.40
N ASN A 341 11.90 1.07 20.84
CA ASN A 341 12.51 0.26 19.79
C ASN A 341 14.05 0.25 19.94
N ASN A 342 14.66 -0.93 20.06
CA ASN A 342 16.12 -1.11 20.12
C ASN A 342 16.85 -0.20 21.12
N GLY A 343 16.37 -0.12 22.36
CA GLY A 343 16.99 0.74 23.39
C GLY A 343 16.65 2.23 23.28
N ARG A 344 15.78 2.63 22.35
CA ARG A 344 15.34 4.02 22.15
C ARG A 344 13.89 4.18 22.56
N VAL A 345 13.64 5.26 23.28
CA VAL A 345 12.32 5.76 23.63
C VAL A 345 12.01 6.94 22.72
N VAL A 346 10.93 6.86 21.96
CA VAL A 346 10.43 7.95 21.13
C VAL A 346 9.13 8.46 21.71
N LEU A 347 9.14 9.73 22.09
CA LEU A 347 7.96 10.47 22.48
C LEU A 347 7.41 11.19 21.25
N LEU A 348 6.11 11.10 21.01
CA LEU A 348 5.38 11.79 19.94
C LEU A 348 4.32 12.72 20.53
N LEU A 349 4.04 13.79 19.81
CA LEU A 349 3.11 14.84 20.17
C LEU A 349 2.22 15.11 18.95
N ASP A 350 0.90 15.01 19.12
CA ASP A 350 -0.05 15.50 18.12
C ASP A 350 -0.65 16.82 18.62
N ALA A 351 -0.29 17.90 17.94
CA ALA A 351 -0.71 19.25 18.29
C ALA A 351 -1.18 20.03 17.05
N SER A 352 -2.20 20.85 17.25
CA SER A 352 -2.70 21.79 16.25
C SER A 352 -2.63 23.21 16.80
N VAL A 353 -2.25 24.18 15.98
CA VAL A 353 -2.21 25.60 16.32
C VAL A 353 -3.28 26.33 15.50
N GLN A 354 -4.15 27.08 16.16
CA GLN A 354 -5.15 27.90 15.49
C GLN A 354 -4.96 29.38 15.88
N MET A 355 -4.68 30.22 14.89
CA MET A 355 -4.47 31.65 15.07
C MET A 355 -5.32 32.43 14.06
N ALA A 356 -6.45 32.98 14.53
CA ALA A 356 -7.41 33.73 13.71
C ALA A 356 -7.85 32.96 12.46
N ASP A 357 -7.46 33.45 11.27
CA ASP A 357 -7.78 32.87 9.96
C ASP A 357 -6.77 31.80 9.51
N ILE A 358 -5.68 31.58 10.25
CA ILE A 358 -4.62 30.59 9.94
C ILE A 358 -4.74 29.38 10.87
N GLY A 359 -4.79 28.19 10.29
CA GLY A 359 -4.68 26.92 11.00
C GLY A 359 -3.42 26.19 10.58
N MET A 360 -2.62 25.73 11.55
CA MET A 360 -1.46 24.87 11.33
C MET A 360 -1.64 23.58 12.13
N GLN A 361 -1.28 22.45 11.54
CA GLN A 361 -1.31 21.16 12.21
C GLN A 361 0.04 20.49 12.06
N LEU A 362 0.53 19.90 13.15
CA LEU A 362 1.74 19.07 13.15
C LEU A 362 1.32 17.64 13.49
N ILE A 363 1.61 16.71 12.59
CA ILE A 363 1.28 15.30 12.72
C ILE A 363 2.53 14.57 13.20
N SER A 364 2.42 13.87 14.34
CA SER A 364 3.49 13.10 14.96
C SER A 364 4.77 13.90 15.21
N LEU A 365 4.65 15.16 15.65
CA LEU A 365 5.82 15.93 16.07
C LEU A 365 6.44 15.21 17.28
N GLY A 366 7.64 14.66 17.15
CA GLY A 366 8.23 13.80 18.16
C GLY A 366 9.66 14.17 18.52
N LEU A 367 10.04 13.74 19.72
CA LEU A 367 11.40 13.80 20.26
C LEU A 367 11.81 12.38 20.64
N GLY A 368 12.84 11.86 19.97
CA GLY A 368 13.47 10.58 20.25
C GLY A 368 14.66 10.71 21.17
N PHE A 369 14.71 9.88 22.21
CA PHE A 369 15.85 9.78 23.11
C PHE A 369 16.30 8.33 23.20
N LYS A 370 17.61 8.08 23.17
CA LYS A 370 18.15 6.78 23.57
C LYS A 370 18.03 6.69 25.10
N LEU A 371 17.63 5.54 25.66
CA LEU A 371 17.65 5.30 27.12
C LEU A 371 19.09 5.10 27.64
N GLU A 372 20.01 5.97 27.22
CA GLU A 372 21.37 6.10 27.73
C GLU A 372 21.51 7.54 28.20
N TRP A 373 21.03 7.82 29.41
CA TRP A 373 21.00 9.19 29.94
C TRP A 373 22.38 9.52 30.52
N LYS A 374 23.33 9.75 29.63
CA LYS A 374 24.62 10.35 29.93
C LYS A 374 24.46 11.86 29.82
N PHE A 375 25.00 12.62 30.76
CA PHE A 375 24.98 14.09 30.68
C PHE A 375 26.31 14.61 30.09
N PRO A 376 26.29 15.50 29.08
CA PRO A 376 25.10 16.08 28.44
C PRO A 376 24.35 15.04 27.58
N PRO A 377 23.00 15.05 27.59
CA PRO A 377 22.20 14.10 26.82
C PRO A 377 22.54 14.23 25.34
N ALA A 378 22.58 13.09 24.63
CA ALA A 378 22.63 13.12 23.18
C ALA A 378 21.45 13.99 22.68
N LEU A 379 21.71 14.86 21.69
CA LEU A 379 20.68 15.70 21.10
C LEU A 379 19.49 14.82 20.68
N PRO A 380 18.24 15.20 21.05
CA PRO A 380 17.08 14.43 20.65
C PRO A 380 16.98 14.30 19.13
N GLU A 381 16.53 13.14 18.65
CA GLU A 381 16.12 13.01 17.27
C GLU A 381 14.72 13.62 17.10
N PHE A 382 14.59 14.61 16.23
CA PHE A 382 13.30 15.21 15.94
C PHE A 382 12.56 14.40 14.88
N TYR A 383 11.29 14.12 15.13
CA TYR A 383 10.40 13.45 14.20
C TYR A 383 9.25 14.37 13.83
N ILE A 384 8.85 14.34 12.56
CA ILE A 384 7.59 14.92 12.11
C ILE A 384 7.09 14.07 10.96
N ASP A 385 5.89 13.51 11.11
CA ASP A 385 5.29 12.71 10.05
C ASP A 385 4.49 13.59 9.10
N GLY A 386 4.02 14.77 9.51
CA GLY A 386 3.34 15.66 8.57
C GLY A 386 3.07 17.06 9.08
N ILE A 387 2.81 17.97 8.14
CA ILE A 387 2.44 19.36 8.39
C ILE A 387 1.21 19.69 7.55
N GLY A 388 0.16 20.19 8.20
CA GLY A 388 -0.99 20.82 7.57
C GLY A 388 -0.94 22.33 7.74
N LEU A 389 -1.27 23.08 6.70
CA LEU A 389 -1.42 24.53 6.73
C LEU A 389 -2.75 24.91 6.09
N SER A 390 -3.44 25.88 6.67
CA SER A 390 -4.69 26.40 6.16
C SER A 390 -4.82 27.89 6.45
N TYR A 391 -5.47 28.60 5.54
CA TYR A 391 -5.84 29.99 5.64
C TYR A 391 -7.27 30.14 5.14
N THR A 392 -8.17 30.68 5.97
CA THR A 392 -9.58 30.83 5.61
C THR A 392 -10.03 32.25 5.91
N LYS A 393 -10.16 33.07 4.87
CA LYS A 393 -10.76 34.40 4.96
C LYS A 393 -11.45 34.73 3.65
N ASP A 394 -12.78 34.82 3.66
CA ASP A 394 -13.54 35.08 2.45
C ASP A 394 -13.02 36.34 1.71
N PRO A 395 -12.84 36.28 0.37
CA PRO A 395 -13.19 35.17 -0.54
C PRO A 395 -12.09 34.12 -0.77
N VAL A 396 -10.97 34.17 -0.03
CA VAL A 396 -9.78 33.34 -0.25
C VAL A 396 -9.70 32.22 0.78
N ARG A 397 -9.55 30.98 0.31
CA ARG A 397 -9.26 29.82 1.17
C ARG A 397 -8.08 29.05 0.60
N ILE A 398 -7.09 28.78 1.43
CA ILE A 398 -5.92 27.98 1.10
C ILE A 398 -5.85 26.85 2.10
N SER A 399 -5.60 25.64 1.65
CA SER A 399 -5.25 24.53 2.54
C SER A 399 -4.21 23.66 1.87
N GLY A 400 -3.42 22.95 2.66
CA GLY A 400 -2.47 21.99 2.16
C GLY A 400 -1.95 21.12 3.28
N MET A 401 -1.48 19.95 2.92
CA MET A 401 -0.90 18.99 3.85
C MET A 401 0.28 18.30 3.19
N PHE A 402 1.28 17.95 3.98
CA PHE A 402 2.41 17.14 3.59
C PHE A 402 2.59 16.04 4.63
N LEU A 403 2.76 14.80 4.18
CA LEU A 403 2.80 13.60 4.99
C LEU A 403 3.97 12.72 4.54
N ARG A 404 4.77 12.26 5.48
CA ARG A 404 5.75 11.18 5.33
C ARG A 404 5.02 9.84 5.40
N ALA A 405 5.10 9.08 4.33
CA ALA A 405 4.54 7.73 4.26
C ALA A 405 5.61 6.68 4.59
N THR A 406 5.16 5.49 4.99
CA THR A 406 6.04 4.33 5.10
C THR A 406 6.65 4.03 3.73
N PRO A 407 7.99 4.03 3.60
CA PRO A 407 8.63 3.73 2.33
C PRO A 407 8.38 2.28 1.91
N LEU A 408 8.21 2.06 0.61
CA LEU A 408 8.28 0.73 0.01
C LEU A 408 9.71 0.17 0.07
N GLU A 409 9.89 -1.13 -0.13
CA GLU A 409 11.23 -1.76 -0.15
C GLU A 409 12.19 -1.12 -1.18
N THR A 410 11.64 -0.51 -2.23
CA THR A 410 12.39 0.20 -3.28
C THR A 410 12.71 1.65 -2.93
N GLU A 411 12.19 2.17 -1.82
CA GLU A 411 12.27 3.58 -1.41
C GLU A 411 13.09 3.75 -0.13
N GLN A 412 13.92 4.79 -0.08
CA GLN A 412 14.62 5.21 1.13
C GLN A 412 13.70 6.03 2.03
N TYR A 413 12.89 6.89 1.42
CA TYR A 413 11.85 7.68 2.07
C TYR A 413 10.78 8.08 1.05
N SER A 414 9.56 8.33 1.52
CA SER A 414 8.39 8.61 0.71
C SER A 414 7.56 9.72 1.36
N TYR A 415 7.16 10.71 0.59
CA TYR A 415 6.36 11.85 1.02
C TYR A 415 5.19 12.08 0.06
N TYR A 416 4.06 12.52 0.59
CA TYR A 416 2.84 12.80 -0.15
C TYR A 416 2.25 14.12 0.33
N GLY A 417 1.65 14.89 -0.56
CA GLY A 417 1.01 16.13 -0.17
C GLY A 417 -0.23 16.45 -0.98
N SER A 418 -1.05 17.32 -0.41
CA SER A 418 -2.22 17.93 -1.02
C SER A 418 -2.14 19.44 -0.88
N ALA A 419 -2.72 20.17 -1.83
CA ALA A 419 -2.88 21.61 -1.74
C ALA A 419 -4.18 22.03 -2.44
N GLN A 420 -4.87 23.02 -1.88
CA GLN A 420 -6.08 23.59 -2.43
C GLN A 420 -6.07 25.10 -2.27
N LEU A 421 -6.41 25.80 -3.35
CA LEU A 421 -6.71 27.23 -3.38
C LEU A 421 -8.15 27.39 -3.87
N SER A 422 -9.01 27.99 -3.07
CA SER A 422 -10.39 28.32 -3.44
C SER A 422 -10.60 29.83 -3.41
N LEU A 423 -11.23 30.34 -4.46
CA LEU A 423 -11.69 31.71 -4.63
C LEU A 423 -13.20 31.69 -4.91
N ALA A 424 -13.84 32.86 -4.99
CA ALA A 424 -15.30 32.97 -5.17
C ALA A 424 -15.85 32.27 -6.43
N GLN A 425 -15.06 32.17 -7.51
CA GLN A 425 -15.52 31.65 -8.81
C GLN A 425 -14.85 30.34 -9.23
N PHE A 426 -13.72 29.98 -8.62
CA PHE A 426 -12.99 28.78 -8.97
C PHE A 426 -12.17 28.25 -7.81
N SER A 427 -11.78 26.99 -7.90
CA SER A 427 -10.81 26.36 -7.02
C SER A 427 -9.79 25.56 -7.82
N VAL A 428 -8.59 25.44 -7.29
CA VAL A 428 -7.54 24.54 -7.78
C VAL A 428 -7.17 23.62 -6.63
N SER A 429 -7.25 22.32 -6.86
CA SER A 429 -6.85 21.28 -5.90
C SER A 429 -5.77 20.42 -6.54
N GLY A 430 -4.78 19.98 -5.78
CA GLY A 430 -3.72 19.12 -6.26
C GLY A 430 -3.24 18.16 -5.20
N ILE A 431 -2.74 17.02 -5.66
CA ILE A 431 -2.09 16.00 -4.85
C ILE A 431 -0.79 15.58 -5.54
N GLY A 432 0.19 15.14 -4.76
CA GLY A 432 1.46 14.68 -5.30
C GLY A 432 2.20 13.80 -4.32
N GLY A 433 3.28 13.18 -4.81
CA GLY A 433 4.18 12.40 -3.98
C GLY A 433 5.60 12.47 -4.51
N TYR A 434 6.55 12.26 -3.60
CA TYR A 434 7.98 12.30 -3.84
C TYR A 434 8.67 11.21 -3.00
N SER A 435 9.51 10.40 -3.64
CA SER A 435 10.30 9.39 -2.98
C SER A 435 11.72 9.37 -3.52
N LYS A 436 12.66 8.99 -2.66
CA LYS A 436 14.02 8.65 -3.06
C LYS A 436 14.13 7.14 -3.20
N LEU A 437 14.64 6.67 -4.33
CA LEU A 437 14.74 5.23 -4.62
C LEU A 437 16.09 4.67 -4.15
N ILE A 438 16.08 3.42 -3.69
CA ILE A 438 17.28 2.63 -3.34
C ILE A 438 17.80 1.84 -4.55
N ALA A 439 16.93 1.54 -5.53
CA ALA A 439 17.28 0.87 -6.77
C ALA A 439 16.40 1.38 -7.94
N PRO A 440 16.87 1.33 -9.21
CA PRO A 440 18.16 0.82 -9.69
C PRO A 440 19.31 1.82 -9.48
N LYS A 441 20.53 1.28 -9.39
CA LYS A 441 21.77 2.05 -9.22
C LYS A 441 22.15 2.83 -10.49
N PRO A 442 22.84 3.98 -10.37
CA PRO A 442 23.43 4.52 -9.14
C PRO A 442 22.40 5.09 -8.16
N ASP A 443 22.63 4.87 -6.86
CA ASP A 443 21.80 5.36 -5.76
C ASP A 443 21.53 6.86 -5.94
N GLY A 444 20.27 7.28 -6.11
CA GLY A 444 20.02 8.68 -6.46
C GLY A 444 18.73 8.99 -7.18
N THR A 445 18.14 8.03 -7.88
CA THR A 445 16.95 8.26 -8.70
C THR A 445 15.75 8.67 -7.84
N VAL A 446 15.02 9.69 -8.29
CA VAL A 446 13.80 10.18 -7.62
C VAL A 446 12.56 9.60 -8.29
N SER A 447 11.52 9.41 -7.51
CA SER A 447 10.20 9.03 -7.96
C SER A 447 9.22 10.11 -7.54
N LEU A 448 8.45 10.67 -8.48
CA LEU A 448 7.53 11.75 -8.17
C LEU A 448 6.27 11.67 -9.01
N PHE A 449 5.18 12.22 -8.51
CA PHE A 449 4.00 12.52 -9.32
C PHE A 449 3.30 13.77 -8.81
N ILE A 450 2.60 14.43 -9.72
CA ILE A 450 1.71 15.56 -9.43
C ILE A 450 0.43 15.35 -10.23
N TYR A 451 -0.72 15.56 -9.59
CA TYR A 451 -2.02 15.64 -10.22
C TYR A 451 -2.75 16.86 -9.69
N ALA A 452 -3.27 17.70 -10.58
CA ALA A 452 -3.98 18.91 -10.23
C ALA A 452 -5.29 19.00 -11.01
N MET A 453 -6.25 19.67 -10.40
CA MET A 453 -7.56 19.94 -10.96
C MET A 453 -7.96 21.38 -10.69
N TYR A 454 -8.34 22.05 -11.77
CA TYR A 454 -9.08 23.30 -11.74
C TYR A 454 -10.58 22.99 -11.80
N ALA A 455 -11.36 23.56 -10.88
CA ALA A 455 -12.82 23.54 -10.88
C ALA A 455 -13.35 24.98 -10.93
N GLY A 456 -14.00 25.33 -12.03
CA GLY A 456 -14.50 26.67 -12.33
C GLY A 456 -15.18 26.70 -13.71
N THR A 457 -16.02 27.69 -13.97
CA THR A 457 -16.77 27.78 -15.23
C THR A 457 -15.85 28.11 -16.39
N ILE A 458 -15.65 27.17 -17.31
CA ILE A 458 -14.82 27.37 -18.51
C ILE A 458 -15.68 27.72 -19.73
N GLY A 459 -16.82 27.04 -19.91
CA GLY A 459 -17.77 27.32 -20.99
C GLY A 459 -18.15 26.09 -21.82
N GLY A 460 -18.86 26.31 -22.94
CA GLY A 460 -19.36 25.25 -23.83
C GLY A 460 -20.87 25.34 -24.06
N PRO A 461 -21.42 24.53 -24.97
CA PRO A 461 -22.87 24.45 -25.19
C PRO A 461 -23.57 23.76 -24.00
N ALA A 462 -24.89 23.94 -23.87
CA ALA A 462 -25.66 23.42 -22.73
C ALA A 462 -25.56 21.89 -22.54
N PHE A 463 -25.38 21.12 -23.62
CA PHE A 463 -25.24 19.67 -23.55
C PHE A 463 -23.83 19.20 -23.14
N PHE A 464 -22.82 20.08 -23.13
CA PHE A 464 -21.43 19.78 -22.78
C PHE A 464 -20.73 21.04 -22.24
N PHE A 465 -21.17 21.52 -21.07
CA PHE A 465 -20.64 22.73 -20.46
C PHE A 465 -19.50 22.36 -19.50
N VAL A 466 -18.28 22.76 -19.84
CA VAL A 466 -17.06 22.42 -19.10
C VAL A 466 -16.97 23.26 -17.81
N THR A 467 -16.78 22.57 -16.69
CA THR A 467 -16.73 23.12 -15.33
C THR A 467 -15.44 22.78 -14.59
N GLY A 468 -14.50 22.10 -15.26
CA GLY A 468 -13.17 21.85 -14.71
C GLY A 468 -12.27 21.08 -15.66
N ILE A 469 -10.97 21.18 -15.44
CA ILE A 469 -9.92 20.46 -16.15
C ILE A 469 -8.96 19.89 -15.12
N ALA A 470 -8.48 18.68 -15.35
CA ALA A 470 -7.44 18.05 -14.55
C ALA A 470 -6.26 17.63 -15.44
N ALA A 471 -5.07 17.63 -14.86
CA ALA A 471 -3.86 17.12 -15.51
C ALA A 471 -2.92 16.53 -14.47
N GLY A 472 -2.15 15.53 -14.86
CA GLY A 472 -1.11 14.99 -14.00
C GLY A 472 -0.06 14.21 -14.77
N PHE A 473 1.06 13.98 -14.10
CA PHE A 473 2.13 13.14 -14.60
C PHE A 473 2.85 12.45 -13.44
N GLY A 474 3.51 11.34 -13.76
CA GLY A 474 4.41 10.65 -12.84
C GLY A 474 5.70 10.21 -13.51
N TYR A 475 6.77 10.22 -12.73
CA TYR A 475 8.13 9.86 -13.10
C TYR A 475 8.66 8.82 -12.12
N ASN A 476 9.11 7.66 -12.64
CA ASN A 476 9.39 6.47 -11.83
C ASN A 476 8.23 6.10 -10.90
N ARG A 477 7.00 6.23 -11.41
CA ARG A 477 5.74 6.00 -10.72
C ARG A 477 4.83 5.26 -11.67
N ARG A 478 4.01 4.36 -11.14
CA ARG A 478 2.96 3.68 -11.91
C ARG A 478 1.61 3.96 -11.28
N VAL A 479 0.56 4.12 -12.08
CA VAL A 479 -0.82 4.16 -11.58
C VAL A 479 -1.39 2.76 -11.62
N LYS A 480 -1.90 2.29 -10.48
CA LYS A 480 -2.72 1.09 -10.44
C LYS A 480 -4.10 1.43 -11.01
N THR A 481 -4.35 1.02 -12.26
CA THR A 481 -5.67 1.21 -12.89
C THR A 481 -6.75 0.53 -12.03
N PRO A 482 -7.75 1.27 -11.51
CA PRO A 482 -8.77 0.70 -10.63
C PRO A 482 -9.67 -0.28 -11.40
N ALA A 483 -10.21 -1.27 -10.70
CA ALA A 483 -11.33 -2.06 -11.24
C ALA A 483 -12.58 -1.18 -11.36
N ILE A 484 -13.55 -1.57 -12.20
CA ILE A 484 -14.78 -0.78 -12.42
C ILE A 484 -15.52 -0.43 -11.11
N ARG A 485 -15.52 -1.35 -10.13
CA ARG A 485 -16.14 -1.18 -8.80
C ARG A 485 -15.45 -0.14 -7.92
N GLU A 486 -14.20 0.23 -8.23
CA GLU A 486 -13.39 1.15 -7.43
C GLU A 486 -13.27 2.53 -8.06
N VAL A 487 -13.74 2.73 -9.30
CA VAL A 487 -13.61 3.99 -10.06
C VAL A 487 -14.20 5.19 -9.32
N ASN A 488 -15.35 5.03 -8.66
CA ASN A 488 -15.97 6.13 -7.91
C ASN A 488 -15.21 6.51 -6.63
N THR A 489 -14.36 5.61 -6.10
CA THR A 489 -13.47 5.86 -4.97
C THR A 489 -12.02 6.15 -5.38
N PHE A 490 -11.70 6.02 -6.67
CA PHE A 490 -10.35 6.23 -7.16
C PHE A 490 -9.94 7.69 -6.99
N PRO A 491 -8.82 8.01 -6.29
CA PRO A 491 -8.51 9.37 -5.87
C PRO A 491 -8.54 10.44 -6.98
N LEU A 492 -8.02 10.13 -8.17
CA LEU A 492 -7.97 11.09 -9.27
C LEU A 492 -9.35 11.43 -9.85
N VAL A 493 -10.32 10.51 -9.74
CA VAL A 493 -11.73 10.70 -10.13
C VAL A 493 -12.53 11.29 -8.99
N ALA A 494 -12.34 10.80 -7.77
CA ALA A 494 -13.02 11.27 -6.57
C ALA A 494 -12.74 12.76 -6.30
N MET A 495 -11.50 13.23 -6.53
CA MET A 495 -11.12 14.64 -6.43
C MET A 495 -11.89 15.56 -7.39
N ALA A 496 -12.51 15.01 -8.45
CA ALA A 496 -13.22 15.80 -9.44
C ALA A 496 -14.71 15.96 -9.19
N LEU A 497 -15.38 14.87 -8.84
CA LEU A 497 -16.83 14.89 -8.64
C LEU A 497 -17.24 14.90 -7.17
N HIS A 498 -16.33 14.59 -6.25
CA HIS A 498 -16.59 14.45 -4.82
C HIS A 498 -17.87 13.64 -4.58
N PRO A 499 -17.95 12.38 -5.07
CA PRO A 499 -19.17 11.58 -4.97
C PRO A 499 -19.58 11.32 -3.51
N ASN A 500 -18.60 11.33 -2.60
CA ASN A 500 -18.84 11.42 -1.17
C ASN A 500 -18.48 12.83 -0.68
N PRO A 501 -19.46 13.69 -0.36
CA PRO A 501 -19.22 15.06 0.10
C PRO A 501 -18.56 15.13 1.49
N ASP A 502 -18.61 14.06 2.28
CA ASP A 502 -18.01 13.98 3.61
C ASP A 502 -16.48 13.80 3.54
N LYS A 503 -15.94 13.41 2.38
CA LYS A 503 -14.49 13.24 2.18
C LYS A 503 -13.83 14.56 1.80
N SER A 504 -12.89 15.01 2.62
CA SER A 504 -11.98 16.11 2.31
C SER A 504 -10.90 15.69 1.31
N LEU A 505 -10.17 16.67 0.75
CA LEU A 505 -9.01 16.40 -0.10
C LEU A 505 -7.93 15.58 0.65
N ASN A 506 -7.83 15.77 1.96
CA ASN A 506 -6.89 15.04 2.80
C ASN A 506 -7.31 13.58 2.96
N ASP A 507 -8.61 13.27 3.03
CA ASP A 507 -9.10 11.89 3.06
C ASP A 507 -8.86 11.19 1.72
N ILE A 508 -8.91 11.94 0.61
CA ILE A 508 -8.56 11.42 -0.73
C ILE A 508 -7.06 11.11 -0.83
N LEU A 509 -6.18 12.02 -0.36
CA LEU A 509 -4.74 11.78 -0.30
C LEU A 509 -4.42 10.57 0.57
N THR A 510 -5.12 10.44 1.68
CA THR A 510 -5.00 9.30 2.59
C THR A 510 -5.31 7.98 1.90
N GLU A 511 -6.44 7.91 1.21
CA GLU A 511 -6.85 6.72 0.48
C GLU A 511 -5.85 6.39 -0.65
N LEU A 512 -5.27 7.40 -1.30
CA LEU A 512 -4.18 7.26 -2.27
C LEU A 512 -2.97 6.54 -1.66
N VAL A 513 -2.51 6.99 -0.49
CA VAL A 513 -1.34 6.44 0.19
C VAL A 513 -1.64 5.03 0.73
N ALA A 514 -2.76 4.85 1.43
CA ALA A 514 -3.12 3.60 2.09
C ALA A 514 -3.33 2.43 1.11
N LYS A 515 -3.98 2.68 -0.03
CA LYS A 515 -4.20 1.67 -1.09
C LYS A 515 -3.04 1.58 -2.09
N GLN A 516 -2.02 2.42 -1.93
CA GLN A 516 -0.89 2.53 -2.85
C GLN A 516 -1.37 2.62 -4.30
N TRP A 517 -2.25 3.59 -4.58
CA TRP A 517 -2.82 3.77 -5.92
C TRP A 517 -1.77 4.21 -6.95
N ILE A 518 -0.72 4.92 -6.51
CA ILE A 518 0.35 5.43 -7.37
C ILE A 518 1.73 5.13 -6.74
N PRO A 519 2.15 3.86 -6.62
CA PRO A 519 3.41 3.50 -5.96
C PRO A 519 4.63 3.87 -6.81
N ALA A 520 5.81 3.95 -6.17
CA ALA A 520 7.09 4.02 -6.87
C ALA A 520 7.31 2.79 -7.76
N SER A 521 7.68 3.04 -9.01
CA SER A 521 7.98 2.00 -10.00
C SER A 521 9.09 2.52 -10.93
N PRO A 522 10.37 2.19 -10.65
CA PRO A 522 11.49 2.68 -11.45
C PRO A 522 11.37 2.30 -12.93
N GLY A 523 11.53 3.28 -13.82
CA GLY A 523 11.40 3.09 -15.27
C GLY A 523 9.97 3.20 -15.81
N ASP A 524 8.95 3.35 -14.95
CA ASP A 524 7.56 3.63 -15.36
C ASP A 524 7.22 5.12 -15.28
N TYR A 525 6.41 5.57 -16.23
CA TYR A 525 5.97 6.95 -16.41
C TYR A 525 4.49 6.97 -16.74
N TRP A 526 3.79 8.05 -16.39
CA TRP A 526 2.41 8.22 -16.82
C TRP A 526 2.03 9.68 -17.03
N LEU A 527 1.02 9.90 -17.86
CA LEU A 527 0.38 11.18 -18.14
C LEU A 527 -1.13 10.99 -18.00
N ALA A 528 -1.81 12.01 -17.47
CA ALA A 528 -3.26 12.02 -17.35
C ALA A 528 -3.84 13.39 -17.70
N VAL A 529 -4.99 13.40 -18.38
CA VAL A 529 -5.78 14.60 -18.69
C VAL A 529 -7.24 14.30 -18.41
N GLY A 530 -7.91 15.17 -17.67
CA GLY A 530 -9.30 15.00 -17.28
C GLY A 530 -10.15 16.23 -17.57
N ILE A 531 -11.44 16.01 -17.84
CA ILE A 531 -12.42 17.07 -18.09
C ILE A 531 -13.64 16.81 -17.21
N LYS A 532 -14.05 17.82 -16.45
CA LYS A 532 -15.32 17.86 -15.74
C LYS A 532 -16.30 18.71 -16.52
N PHE A 533 -17.47 18.16 -16.80
CA PHE A 533 -18.52 18.87 -17.54
C PHE A 533 -19.89 18.53 -16.99
N THR A 534 -20.86 19.39 -17.28
CA THR A 534 -22.27 19.17 -16.97
C THR A 534 -23.11 19.23 -18.24
N SER A 535 -24.06 18.32 -18.37
CA SER A 535 -25.02 18.27 -19.48
C SER A 535 -26.39 18.73 -18.97
N PHE A 536 -26.85 19.86 -19.51
CA PHE A 536 -28.11 20.55 -19.17
C PHE A 536 -28.28 20.90 -17.68
N LYS A 537 -27.19 20.91 -16.89
CA LYS A 537 -27.19 20.95 -15.41
C LYS A 537 -27.92 19.77 -14.74
N LEU A 538 -28.16 18.69 -15.48
CA LEU A 538 -28.83 17.48 -14.99
C LEU A 538 -27.84 16.37 -14.69
N ILE A 539 -26.80 16.25 -15.52
CA ILE A 539 -25.80 15.19 -15.44
C ILE A 539 -24.43 15.83 -15.25
N ASP A 540 -23.81 15.61 -14.10
CA ASP A 540 -22.43 16.00 -13.83
C ASP A 540 -21.51 14.82 -14.17
N SER A 541 -20.51 15.05 -15.01
CA SER A 541 -19.60 14.01 -15.48
C SER A 541 -18.14 14.43 -15.35
N PHE A 542 -17.28 13.45 -15.12
CA PHE A 542 -15.84 13.58 -15.18
C PHE A 542 -15.26 12.41 -15.96
N ILE A 543 -14.37 12.70 -16.89
CA ILE A 543 -13.64 11.70 -17.67
C ILE A 543 -12.15 12.01 -17.54
N LEU A 544 -11.35 11.00 -17.23
CA LEU A 544 -9.90 11.03 -17.08
C LEU A 544 -9.28 10.05 -18.07
N VAL A 545 -8.51 10.56 -19.02
CA VAL A 545 -7.70 9.77 -19.95
C VAL A 545 -6.29 9.66 -19.39
N MET A 546 -5.74 8.46 -19.34
CA MET A 546 -4.42 8.15 -18.81
C MET A 546 -3.63 7.30 -19.80
N ALA A 547 -2.34 7.58 -19.89
CA ALA A 547 -1.38 6.78 -20.64
C ALA A 547 -0.17 6.49 -19.75
N GLN A 548 0.18 5.21 -19.61
CA GLN A 548 1.32 4.72 -18.84
C GLN A 548 2.32 4.08 -19.80
N PHE A 549 3.61 4.36 -19.59
CA PHE A 549 4.72 3.92 -20.44
C PHE A 549 5.90 3.50 -19.56
N GLY A 550 6.89 2.81 -20.13
CA GLY A 550 8.06 2.32 -19.39
C GLY A 550 8.24 0.83 -19.52
N THR A 551 8.11 0.09 -18.42
CA THR A 551 8.22 -1.38 -18.40
C THR A 551 7.05 -2.07 -19.12
N ARG A 552 5.87 -1.45 -19.11
CA ARG A 552 4.65 -1.92 -19.79
C ARG A 552 3.82 -0.71 -20.20
N THR A 553 3.22 -0.79 -21.39
CA THR A 553 2.36 0.28 -21.89
C THR A 553 0.90 -0.04 -21.59
N GLU A 554 0.16 0.92 -21.05
CA GLU A 554 -1.27 0.78 -20.74
C GLU A 554 -1.99 2.12 -20.92
N PHE A 555 -3.11 2.10 -21.61
CA PHE A 555 -4.01 3.23 -21.77
C PHE A 555 -5.30 2.96 -20.99
N ALA A 556 -5.78 3.96 -20.27
CA ALA A 556 -7.03 3.86 -19.54
C ALA A 556 -7.89 5.12 -19.69
N ILE A 557 -9.20 4.94 -19.76
CA ILE A 557 -10.18 6.02 -19.62
C ILE A 557 -11.04 5.68 -18.41
N LEU A 558 -11.05 6.55 -17.42
CA LEU A 558 -11.86 6.40 -16.22
C LEU A 558 -12.91 7.50 -16.20
N GLY A 559 -14.14 7.17 -15.88
CA GLY A 559 -15.21 8.15 -15.85
C GLY A 559 -16.24 7.89 -14.77
N LEU A 560 -16.91 8.95 -14.36
CA LEU A 560 -18.04 8.89 -13.46
C LEU A 560 -19.07 9.93 -13.92
N SER A 561 -20.33 9.53 -14.00
CA SER A 561 -21.45 10.39 -14.38
C SER A 561 -22.56 10.29 -13.34
N ILE A 562 -23.05 11.43 -12.87
CA ILE A 562 -24.06 11.55 -11.82
C ILE A 562 -25.26 12.31 -12.36
N LEU A 563 -26.40 11.62 -12.47
CA LEU A 563 -27.71 12.23 -12.70
C LEU A 563 -28.39 12.42 -11.34
N ALA A 564 -28.86 13.63 -11.04
CA ALA A 564 -29.68 13.90 -9.86
C ALA A 564 -30.88 14.77 -10.25
N TRP A 565 -32.09 14.19 -10.21
CA TRP A 565 -33.32 14.84 -10.67
C TRP A 565 -34.39 14.93 -9.58
N PRO A 566 -35.08 16.07 -9.40
CA PRO A 566 -34.87 17.36 -10.09
C PRO A 566 -33.68 18.17 -9.56
N SER A 567 -33.18 17.87 -8.35
CA SER A 567 -31.95 18.45 -7.79
C SER A 567 -31.26 17.47 -6.83
N LYS A 568 -29.98 17.69 -6.50
CA LYS A 568 -29.22 16.81 -5.58
C LYS A 568 -29.84 16.69 -4.19
N GLU A 569 -30.42 17.77 -3.66
CA GLU A 569 -31.01 17.80 -2.31
C GLU A 569 -32.37 17.10 -2.24
N LYS A 570 -33.13 17.08 -3.34
CA LYS A 570 -34.50 16.54 -3.43
C LYS A 570 -34.61 15.49 -4.54
N ALA A 571 -33.55 14.72 -4.74
CA ALA A 571 -33.48 13.76 -5.84
C ALA A 571 -34.53 12.66 -5.66
N ILE A 572 -35.42 12.55 -6.64
CA ILE A 572 -36.34 11.42 -6.82
C ILE A 572 -35.61 10.32 -7.61
N ALA A 573 -34.71 10.70 -8.53
CA ALA A 573 -33.82 9.79 -9.21
C ALA A 573 -32.37 10.25 -8.98
N TYR A 574 -31.54 9.35 -8.48
CA TYR A 574 -30.10 9.53 -8.35
C TYR A 574 -29.43 8.34 -9.05
N VAL A 575 -28.68 8.59 -10.11
CA VAL A 575 -28.01 7.54 -10.88
C VAL A 575 -26.54 7.91 -10.97
N GLU A 576 -25.68 7.06 -10.44
CA GLU A 576 -24.22 7.21 -10.46
C GLU A 576 -23.64 6.06 -11.28
N LEU A 577 -23.09 6.38 -12.45
CA LEU A 577 -22.54 5.44 -13.42
C LEU A 577 -21.02 5.60 -13.49
N ALA A 578 -20.29 4.58 -13.07
CA ALA A 578 -18.85 4.45 -13.29
C ALA A 578 -18.57 3.89 -14.67
N VAL A 579 -17.46 4.32 -15.30
CA VAL A 579 -16.98 3.84 -16.61
C VAL A 579 -15.48 3.59 -16.54
N ARG A 580 -15.04 2.48 -17.13
CA ARG A 580 -13.62 2.11 -17.28
C ARG A 580 -13.39 1.62 -18.70
N VAL A 581 -12.41 2.17 -19.39
CA VAL A 581 -11.84 1.61 -20.61
C VAL A 581 -10.38 1.32 -20.32
N SER A 582 -9.89 0.15 -20.69
CA SER A 582 -8.47 -0.18 -20.57
C SER A 582 -7.98 -0.95 -21.80
N PHE A 583 -6.80 -0.57 -22.27
CA PHE A 583 -6.10 -1.24 -23.36
C PHE A 583 -4.60 -1.31 -23.05
N GLY A 584 -4.08 -2.52 -22.94
CA GLY A 584 -2.65 -2.79 -22.82
C GLY A 584 -2.15 -3.56 -24.05
N PRO A 585 -1.28 -2.99 -24.90
CA PRO A 585 -0.73 -3.67 -26.07
C PRO A 585 -0.07 -5.03 -25.77
N ASP A 586 0.49 -5.16 -24.57
CA ASP A 586 1.13 -6.38 -24.05
C ASP A 586 0.10 -7.43 -23.63
N SER A 587 -1.01 -6.99 -23.01
CA SER A 587 -2.10 -7.88 -22.57
C SER A 587 -2.95 -8.41 -23.71
N GLY A 588 -3.04 -7.66 -24.82
CA GLY A 588 -3.87 -8.02 -25.96
C GLY A 588 -5.37 -8.00 -25.69
N VAL A 589 -5.83 -7.27 -24.67
CA VAL A 589 -7.26 -7.16 -24.34
C VAL A 589 -7.70 -5.69 -24.42
N ILE A 590 -8.80 -5.47 -25.10
CA ILE A 590 -9.57 -4.22 -25.05
C ILE A 590 -10.75 -4.47 -24.12
N ALA A 591 -10.83 -3.74 -23.02
CA ALA A 591 -11.93 -3.84 -22.06
C ALA A 591 -12.63 -2.49 -21.91
N VAL A 592 -13.96 -2.50 -22.00
CA VAL A 592 -14.84 -1.37 -21.73
C VAL A 592 -15.88 -1.85 -20.73
N GLU A 593 -15.98 -1.21 -19.58
CA GLU A 593 -16.88 -1.56 -18.50
C GLU A 593 -17.66 -0.32 -18.06
N ALA A 594 -18.91 -0.51 -17.68
CA ALA A 594 -19.68 0.51 -16.97
C ALA A 594 -20.51 -0.14 -15.87
N MET A 595 -20.73 0.56 -14.75
CA MET A 595 -21.45 0.00 -13.63
C MET A 595 -22.18 1.08 -12.83
N LEU A 596 -23.43 0.80 -12.45
CA LEU A 596 -24.17 1.59 -11.47
C LEU A 596 -23.63 1.34 -10.07
N THR A 597 -23.31 2.41 -9.35
CA THR A 597 -22.82 2.29 -7.97
C THR A 597 -23.98 2.11 -6.99
N SER A 598 -23.67 1.69 -5.75
CA SER A 598 -24.65 1.49 -4.67
C SER A 598 -25.42 2.76 -4.25
N ASN A 599 -24.96 3.93 -4.72
CA ASN A 599 -25.63 5.20 -4.50
C ASN A 599 -26.89 5.35 -5.38
N SER A 600 -27.05 4.54 -6.42
CA SER A 600 -28.12 4.68 -7.41
C SER A 600 -29.50 4.23 -6.88
N TYR A 601 -30.52 5.07 -7.04
CA TYR A 601 -31.91 4.79 -6.69
C TYR A 601 -32.91 5.58 -7.56
N VAL A 602 -34.17 5.13 -7.58
CA VAL A 602 -35.26 5.82 -8.29
C VAL A 602 -36.56 5.78 -7.49
N LEU A 603 -37.33 6.86 -7.48
CA LEU A 603 -38.56 7.08 -6.70
C LEU A 603 -38.35 7.15 -5.17
N ASP A 604 -37.59 6.22 -4.59
CA ASP A 604 -37.32 6.11 -3.15
C ASP A 604 -35.89 5.62 -2.90
N LYS A 605 -35.24 6.03 -1.79
CA LYS A 605 -33.87 5.59 -1.46
C LYS A 605 -33.75 4.08 -1.22
N ASN A 606 -34.87 3.42 -0.88
CA ASN A 606 -34.98 1.96 -0.72
C ASN A 606 -35.27 1.23 -2.04
N CYS A 607 -35.45 1.97 -3.14
CA CYS A 607 -35.60 1.46 -4.50
C CYS A 607 -34.26 1.54 -5.23
N LYS A 608 -33.36 0.61 -4.87
CA LYS A 608 -31.98 0.58 -5.33
C LYS A 608 -31.87 0.04 -6.75
N LEU A 609 -31.01 0.67 -7.54
CA LEU A 609 -30.68 0.24 -8.89
C LEU A 609 -29.33 -0.50 -8.89
N THR A 610 -29.25 -1.58 -9.65
CA THR A 610 -28.00 -2.28 -9.98
C THR A 610 -27.87 -2.40 -11.48
N GLY A 611 -26.65 -2.59 -11.97
CA GLY A 611 -26.45 -2.84 -13.39
C GLY A 611 -25.01 -2.66 -13.81
N GLY A 612 -24.53 -3.60 -14.60
CA GLY A 612 -23.23 -3.51 -15.27
C GLY A 612 -23.35 -3.66 -16.78
N PHE A 613 -22.35 -3.15 -17.46
CA PHE A 613 -22.06 -3.35 -18.87
C PHE A 613 -20.60 -3.74 -19.02
N ALA A 614 -20.31 -4.67 -19.93
CA ALA A 614 -18.95 -4.98 -20.33
C ALA A 614 -18.87 -5.27 -21.83
N PHE A 615 -17.83 -4.75 -22.47
CA PHE A 615 -17.36 -5.16 -23.78
C PHE A 615 -15.88 -5.53 -23.69
N TYR A 616 -15.57 -6.78 -24.03
CA TYR A 616 -14.21 -7.30 -24.05
C TYR A 616 -13.90 -7.84 -25.43
N ALA A 617 -12.72 -7.53 -25.95
CA ALA A 617 -12.18 -8.13 -27.17
C ALA A 617 -10.74 -8.57 -26.94
N TRP A 618 -10.46 -9.83 -27.24
CA TRP A 618 -9.12 -10.42 -27.13
C TRP A 618 -8.46 -10.39 -28.50
N VAL A 619 -7.45 -9.54 -28.66
CA VAL A 619 -6.73 -9.33 -29.93
C VAL A 619 -5.40 -10.09 -29.98
N LYS A 620 -4.86 -10.54 -28.83
CA LYS A 620 -3.68 -11.42 -28.72
C LYS A 620 -3.85 -12.45 -27.59
N GLY A 621 -2.90 -13.36 -27.48
CA GLY A 621 -2.88 -14.45 -26.48
C GLY A 621 -3.82 -15.61 -26.81
N GLN A 622 -4.01 -16.51 -25.85
CA GLN A 622 -4.78 -17.76 -26.01
C GLN A 622 -6.24 -17.56 -26.46
N HIS A 623 -6.82 -16.40 -26.16
CA HIS A 623 -8.22 -16.07 -26.49
C HIS A 623 -8.34 -15.15 -27.71
N ALA A 624 -7.26 -14.94 -28.48
CA ALA A 624 -7.28 -14.06 -29.65
C ALA A 624 -8.45 -14.40 -30.60
N GLY A 625 -9.21 -13.40 -31.02
CA GLY A 625 -10.40 -13.54 -31.87
C GLY A 625 -11.71 -13.76 -31.12
N ASP A 626 -11.68 -13.88 -29.79
CA ASP A 626 -12.87 -13.90 -28.93
C ASP A 626 -13.34 -12.46 -28.62
N PHE A 627 -14.62 -12.33 -28.30
CA PHE A 627 -15.20 -11.08 -27.81
C PHE A 627 -16.48 -11.35 -27.02
N VAL A 628 -16.87 -10.40 -26.17
CA VAL A 628 -18.18 -10.43 -25.50
C VAL A 628 -18.70 -9.02 -25.32
N ILE A 629 -20.00 -8.83 -25.53
CA ILE A 629 -20.76 -7.64 -25.14
C ILE A 629 -21.85 -8.12 -24.19
N THR A 630 -21.94 -7.57 -22.99
CA THR A 630 -22.99 -7.94 -22.03
C THR A 630 -23.49 -6.73 -21.26
N LEU A 631 -24.80 -6.66 -21.05
CA LEU A 631 -25.49 -5.75 -20.16
C LEU A 631 -26.23 -6.61 -19.15
N GLY A 632 -25.98 -6.47 -17.86
CA GLY A 632 -26.67 -7.28 -16.88
C GLY A 632 -26.24 -8.74 -16.85
N GLY A 633 -25.13 -9.15 -17.47
CA GLY A 633 -24.62 -10.53 -17.43
C GLY A 633 -25.24 -11.49 -18.46
N TYR A 634 -25.20 -12.79 -18.16
CA TYR A 634 -25.44 -13.88 -19.12
C TYR A 634 -26.74 -14.65 -18.85
N HIS A 635 -27.15 -15.51 -19.78
CA HIS A 635 -28.28 -16.43 -19.56
C HIS A 635 -27.99 -17.36 -18.35
N PRO A 636 -28.97 -17.66 -17.45
CA PRO A 636 -28.74 -18.50 -16.26
C PRO A 636 -28.17 -19.89 -16.56
N LYS A 637 -28.61 -20.51 -17.68
CA LYS A 637 -28.10 -21.81 -18.17
C LYS A 637 -26.79 -21.71 -19.00
N PHE A 638 -26.26 -20.51 -19.25
CA PHE A 638 -25.02 -20.34 -20.03
C PHE A 638 -23.79 -20.64 -19.17
N LYS A 639 -22.94 -21.55 -19.65
CA LYS A 639 -21.63 -21.78 -19.06
C LYS A 639 -20.68 -20.66 -19.49
N LYS A 640 -20.64 -19.60 -18.68
CA LYS A 640 -19.74 -18.46 -18.89
C LYS A 640 -18.27 -18.94 -18.91
N PRO A 641 -17.49 -18.65 -19.97
CA PRO A 641 -16.05 -18.88 -19.96
C PRO A 641 -15.34 -18.13 -18.82
N ASP A 642 -14.26 -18.70 -18.27
CA ASP A 642 -13.57 -18.12 -17.11
C ASP A 642 -12.98 -16.72 -17.39
N HIS A 643 -12.53 -16.47 -18.62
CA HIS A 643 -11.97 -15.17 -19.03
C HIS A 643 -13.02 -14.08 -19.23
N TYR A 644 -14.32 -14.41 -19.25
CA TYR A 644 -15.39 -13.43 -19.42
C TYR A 644 -15.70 -12.68 -18.11
N PRO A 645 -15.97 -11.37 -18.18
CA PRO A 645 -16.17 -10.52 -17.00
C PRO A 645 -17.43 -10.90 -16.22
N ASP A 646 -17.41 -10.65 -14.91
CA ASP A 646 -18.60 -10.71 -14.06
C ASP A 646 -19.34 -9.38 -14.10
N VAL A 647 -20.62 -9.43 -14.48
CA VAL A 647 -21.43 -8.23 -14.73
C VAL A 647 -22.74 -8.31 -13.93
N ASP A 648 -22.97 -7.29 -13.10
CA ASP A 648 -24.15 -7.21 -12.24
C ASP A 648 -25.43 -7.05 -13.08
N ARG A 649 -26.49 -7.78 -12.70
CA ARG A 649 -27.82 -7.70 -13.35
C ARG A 649 -28.29 -6.26 -13.41
N LEU A 650 -28.92 -5.88 -14.53
CA LEU A 650 -29.70 -4.64 -14.62
C LEU A 650 -30.92 -4.82 -13.72
N GLY A 651 -30.84 -4.31 -12.50
CA GLY A 651 -31.72 -4.71 -11.41
C GLY A 651 -32.42 -3.53 -10.74
N LEU A 652 -33.61 -3.81 -10.25
CA LEU A 652 -34.43 -2.95 -9.41
C LEU A 652 -34.71 -3.70 -8.12
N ASN A 653 -34.32 -3.17 -6.98
CA ASN A 653 -34.64 -3.76 -5.68
C ASN A 653 -35.33 -2.72 -4.80
N TRP A 654 -36.65 -2.85 -4.66
CA TRP A 654 -37.48 -1.90 -3.92
C TRP A 654 -38.12 -2.56 -2.70
N LYS A 655 -37.63 -2.17 -1.52
CA LYS A 655 -38.32 -2.46 -0.25
C LYS A 655 -39.33 -1.34 0.01
N ILE A 656 -40.59 -1.59 -0.32
CA ILE A 656 -41.68 -0.61 -0.15
C ILE A 656 -42.05 -0.50 1.33
N SER A 657 -42.09 -1.63 2.03
CA SER A 657 -42.28 -1.72 3.49
C SER A 657 -41.55 -2.95 4.04
N ASN A 658 -41.65 -3.19 5.36
CA ASN A 658 -41.16 -4.44 5.97
C ASN A 658 -41.91 -5.68 5.46
N GLN A 659 -43.09 -5.49 4.86
CA GLN A 659 -43.96 -6.55 4.37
C GLN A 659 -43.91 -6.70 2.86
N LEU A 660 -43.59 -5.67 2.08
CA LEU A 660 -43.67 -5.71 0.61
C LEU A 660 -42.34 -5.37 -0.05
N GLN A 661 -41.85 -6.29 -0.89
CA GLN A 661 -40.63 -6.12 -1.67
C GLN A 661 -40.87 -6.44 -3.16
N ILE A 662 -40.28 -5.64 -4.04
CA ILE A 662 -40.24 -5.87 -5.49
C ILE A 662 -38.78 -6.02 -5.91
N LYS A 663 -38.45 -7.09 -6.65
CA LYS A 663 -37.15 -7.31 -7.28
C LYS A 663 -37.32 -7.54 -8.77
N GLY A 664 -36.67 -6.73 -9.59
CA GLY A 664 -36.56 -6.92 -11.03
C GLY A 664 -35.12 -7.17 -11.44
N GLY A 665 -34.91 -7.93 -12.51
CA GLY A 665 -33.61 -8.16 -13.12
C GLY A 665 -33.75 -8.35 -14.63
N LEU A 666 -32.86 -7.75 -15.39
CA LEU A 666 -32.74 -7.91 -16.84
C LEU A 666 -31.29 -8.22 -17.21
N TYR A 667 -31.11 -8.89 -18.34
CA TYR A 667 -29.80 -9.11 -18.93
C TYR A 667 -29.85 -9.22 -20.45
N TYR A 668 -28.70 -8.99 -21.06
CA TYR A 668 -28.39 -9.16 -22.46
C TYR A 668 -26.92 -9.59 -22.59
N ALA A 669 -26.63 -10.57 -23.44
CA ALA A 669 -25.26 -10.92 -23.79
C ALA A 669 -25.14 -11.29 -25.27
N LEU A 670 -23.99 -10.97 -25.84
CA LEU A 670 -23.61 -11.18 -27.22
C LEU A 670 -22.19 -11.74 -27.20
N THR A 671 -22.05 -12.98 -27.63
CA THR A 671 -20.81 -13.80 -27.59
C THR A 671 -20.61 -14.44 -28.96
N PRO A 672 -19.44 -14.96 -29.35
CA PRO A 672 -19.21 -15.37 -30.74
C PRO A 672 -20.13 -16.49 -31.27
N ASN A 673 -20.91 -17.15 -30.42
CA ASN A 673 -21.87 -18.18 -30.82
C ASN A 673 -23.35 -17.85 -30.52
N ALA A 674 -23.66 -16.84 -29.72
CA ALA A 674 -25.04 -16.60 -29.26
C ALA A 674 -25.35 -15.16 -28.83
N ILE A 675 -26.62 -14.80 -29.03
CA ILE A 675 -27.33 -13.68 -28.37
C ILE A 675 -28.18 -14.27 -27.25
N MET A 676 -28.17 -13.62 -26.10
CA MET A 676 -28.95 -13.97 -24.93
C MET A 676 -29.66 -12.72 -24.45
N ALA A 677 -30.90 -12.86 -24.02
CA ALA A 677 -31.59 -11.80 -23.31
C ALA A 677 -32.62 -12.40 -22.37
N GLY A 678 -32.92 -11.74 -21.28
CA GLY A 678 -33.95 -12.24 -20.38
C GLY A 678 -34.15 -11.38 -19.16
N GLY A 679 -35.05 -11.81 -18.31
CA GLY A 679 -35.39 -11.10 -17.11
C GLY A 679 -36.29 -11.85 -16.16
N ARG A 680 -36.36 -11.30 -14.95
CA ARG A 680 -37.18 -11.81 -13.86
C ARG A 680 -37.78 -10.65 -13.08
N LEU A 681 -39.03 -10.82 -12.64
CA LEU A 681 -39.72 -9.94 -11.71
C LEU A 681 -40.28 -10.78 -10.57
N GLU A 682 -39.95 -10.42 -9.35
CA GLU A 682 -40.43 -11.03 -8.12
C GLU A 682 -41.12 -9.96 -7.26
N VAL A 683 -42.35 -10.24 -6.84
CA VAL A 683 -43.09 -9.44 -5.86
C VAL A 683 -43.37 -10.33 -4.67
N THR A 684 -42.86 -9.96 -3.51
CA THR A 684 -42.96 -10.76 -2.27
C THR A 684 -43.63 -9.94 -1.18
N PHE A 685 -44.73 -10.48 -0.65
CA PHE A 685 -45.46 -9.99 0.52
C PHE A 685 -45.24 -10.94 1.70
N SER A 686 -44.82 -10.45 2.86
CA SER A 686 -44.50 -11.26 4.04
C SER A 686 -45.01 -10.65 5.33
N LEU A 687 -45.76 -11.44 6.08
CA LEU A 687 -46.20 -11.24 7.46
C LEU A 687 -45.63 -12.36 8.33
N SER A 688 -45.76 -12.27 9.66
CA SER A 688 -45.25 -13.30 10.58
C SER A 688 -45.86 -14.70 10.37
N PHE A 689 -47.08 -14.77 9.80
CA PHE A 689 -47.84 -16.00 9.59
C PHE A 689 -48.11 -16.31 8.11
N LEU A 690 -47.70 -15.45 7.17
CA LEU A 690 -48.05 -15.56 5.75
C LEU A 690 -46.96 -14.98 4.85
N THR A 691 -46.51 -15.76 3.87
CA THR A 691 -45.68 -15.29 2.76
C THR A 691 -46.40 -15.57 1.43
N ALA A 692 -46.60 -14.54 0.63
CA ALA A 692 -47.13 -14.65 -0.73
C ALA A 692 -46.12 -14.06 -1.71
N SER A 693 -45.81 -14.77 -2.80
CA SER A 693 -44.87 -14.29 -3.82
C SER A 693 -45.38 -14.57 -5.23
N VAL A 694 -45.18 -13.62 -6.13
CA VAL A 694 -45.39 -13.77 -7.58
C VAL A 694 -44.04 -13.64 -8.27
N ASN A 695 -43.64 -14.66 -9.03
CA ASN A 695 -42.44 -14.68 -9.85
C ASN A 695 -42.83 -14.74 -11.32
N LEU A 696 -42.28 -13.84 -12.13
CA LEU A 696 -42.40 -13.79 -13.58
C LEU A 696 -40.98 -13.88 -14.15
N TRP A 697 -40.76 -14.68 -15.18
CA TRP A 697 -39.48 -14.72 -15.88
C TRP A 697 -39.64 -14.98 -17.37
N ALA A 698 -38.66 -14.55 -18.15
CA ALA A 698 -38.52 -14.86 -19.56
C ALA A 698 -37.04 -14.83 -19.92
N ASP A 699 -36.51 -15.97 -20.36
CA ASP A 699 -35.12 -16.16 -20.75
C ASP A 699 -35.06 -16.62 -22.21
N MET A 700 -34.26 -15.94 -23.02
CA MET A 700 -34.09 -16.20 -24.45
C MET A 700 -32.63 -16.46 -24.78
N LEU A 701 -32.42 -17.45 -25.63
CA LEU A 701 -31.16 -17.81 -26.24
C LEU A 701 -31.34 -17.93 -27.74
N ILE A 702 -30.49 -17.25 -28.52
CA ILE A 702 -30.47 -17.29 -29.97
C ILE A 702 -29.05 -17.60 -30.41
N ALA A 703 -28.81 -18.74 -31.05
CA ALA A 703 -27.57 -18.95 -31.79
C ALA A 703 -27.78 -18.46 -33.24
N TRP A 704 -26.84 -17.68 -33.78
CA TRP A 704 -27.03 -17.06 -35.10
C TRP A 704 -26.73 -17.96 -36.29
N ALA A 705 -25.86 -18.96 -36.13
CA ALA A 705 -25.39 -19.73 -37.28
C ALA A 705 -24.89 -21.16 -36.87
N PRO A 706 -25.63 -22.24 -37.21
CA PRO A 706 -26.97 -22.22 -37.80
C PRO A 706 -27.96 -21.51 -36.87
N PHE A 707 -28.91 -20.78 -37.46
CA PHE A 707 -29.90 -20.02 -36.69
C PHE A 707 -30.80 -20.98 -35.91
N GLN A 708 -30.81 -20.82 -34.58
CA GLN A 708 -31.70 -21.53 -33.67
C GLN A 708 -32.04 -20.64 -32.47
N TYR A 709 -33.21 -20.82 -31.90
CA TYR A 709 -33.62 -20.10 -30.70
C TYR A 709 -34.37 -21.00 -29.72
N ALA A 710 -34.23 -20.68 -28.44
CA ALA A 710 -34.97 -21.25 -27.33
C ALA A 710 -35.41 -20.11 -26.41
N ILE A 711 -36.67 -20.13 -25.98
CA ILE A 711 -37.26 -19.14 -25.08
C ILE A 711 -38.03 -19.89 -23.99
N ASP A 712 -37.61 -19.68 -22.75
CA ASP A 712 -38.24 -20.20 -21.54
C ASP A 712 -38.93 -19.03 -20.81
N MET A 713 -40.23 -19.06 -20.61
CA MET A 713 -40.92 -18.03 -19.83
C MET A 713 -41.99 -18.61 -18.93
N GLY A 714 -42.30 -17.94 -17.83
CA GLY A 714 -43.30 -18.45 -16.91
C GLY A 714 -43.75 -17.46 -15.85
N ILE A 715 -44.83 -17.86 -15.19
CA ILE A 715 -45.38 -17.21 -14.00
C ILE A 715 -45.54 -18.26 -12.91
N ARG A 716 -45.18 -17.90 -11.68
CA ARG A 716 -45.37 -18.75 -10.50
C ARG A 716 -45.86 -17.92 -9.33
N VAL A 717 -46.99 -18.34 -8.76
CA VAL A 717 -47.59 -17.80 -7.55
C VAL A 717 -47.41 -18.81 -6.43
N LYS A 718 -46.84 -18.38 -5.32
CA LYS A 718 -46.63 -19.21 -4.12
C LYS A 718 -47.22 -18.52 -2.91
N ILE A 719 -47.98 -19.27 -2.11
CA ILE A 719 -48.53 -18.83 -0.83
C ILE A 719 -48.15 -19.88 0.22
N ASP A 720 -47.51 -19.43 1.30
CA ASP A 720 -47.14 -20.25 2.46
C ASP A 720 -47.68 -19.58 3.72
N ALA A 721 -48.59 -20.24 4.45
CA ALA A 721 -49.23 -19.71 5.64
C ALA A 721 -49.10 -20.67 6.83
N HIS A 722 -48.73 -20.10 7.98
CA HIS A 722 -48.55 -20.76 9.27
C HIS A 722 -49.48 -20.08 10.29
N ILE A 723 -50.71 -20.58 10.41
CA ILE A 723 -51.74 -19.95 11.25
C ILE A 723 -51.81 -20.71 12.58
N ASP A 724 -51.37 -20.06 13.65
CA ASP A 724 -51.49 -20.59 15.01
C ASP A 724 -52.87 -20.25 15.60
N MET A 725 -53.65 -21.27 15.96
CA MET A 725 -54.97 -21.14 16.58
C MET A 725 -54.95 -21.58 18.06
N GLY A 726 -53.78 -21.57 18.70
CA GLY A 726 -53.58 -21.86 20.12
C GLY A 726 -53.46 -23.36 20.44
N LEU A 727 -54.46 -24.17 20.05
CA LEU A 727 -54.43 -25.63 20.25
C LEU A 727 -53.87 -26.40 19.04
N PHE A 728 -53.84 -25.79 17.86
CA PHE A 728 -53.37 -26.41 16.61
C PHE A 728 -52.76 -25.34 15.70
N THR A 729 -51.74 -25.72 14.93
CA THR A 729 -51.15 -24.88 13.86
C THR A 729 -51.58 -25.42 12.49
N ILE A 730 -52.18 -24.56 11.67
CA ILE A 730 -52.55 -24.89 10.29
C ILE A 730 -51.42 -24.47 9.36
N HIS A 731 -50.85 -25.45 8.64
CA HIS A 731 -49.89 -25.21 7.57
C HIS A 731 -50.61 -25.28 6.23
N PHE A 732 -50.63 -24.18 5.48
CA PHE A 732 -51.20 -24.11 4.13
C PHE A 732 -50.13 -23.72 3.13
N LYS A 733 -49.91 -24.56 2.12
CA LYS A 733 -48.98 -24.30 1.02
C LYS A 733 -49.72 -24.45 -0.31
N LEU A 734 -49.73 -23.39 -1.09
CA LEU A 734 -50.27 -23.38 -2.45
C LEU A 734 -49.21 -22.88 -3.40
N GLU A 735 -48.92 -23.66 -4.44
CA GLU A 735 -48.07 -23.28 -5.56
C GLU A 735 -48.86 -23.48 -6.85
N MET A 736 -48.91 -22.44 -7.69
CA MET A 736 -49.59 -22.46 -8.97
C MET A 736 -48.74 -21.71 -9.99
N GLY A 737 -48.59 -22.25 -11.19
CA GLY A 737 -47.81 -21.62 -12.24
C GLY A 737 -48.16 -22.10 -13.64
N ALA A 738 -47.62 -21.39 -14.62
CA ALA A 738 -47.62 -21.80 -16.00
C ALA A 738 -46.27 -21.45 -16.62
N GLU A 739 -45.74 -22.36 -17.43
CA GLU A 739 -44.45 -22.27 -18.10
C GLU A 739 -44.67 -22.48 -19.60
N LEU A 740 -43.92 -21.75 -20.41
CA LEU A 740 -43.97 -21.78 -21.86
C LEU A 740 -42.55 -21.96 -22.37
N HIS A 741 -42.31 -23.08 -23.06
CA HIS A 741 -41.05 -23.41 -23.69
C HIS A 741 -41.23 -23.32 -25.21
N ILE A 742 -40.53 -22.39 -25.86
CA ILE A 742 -40.59 -22.17 -27.31
C ILE A 742 -39.21 -22.47 -27.90
N TRP A 743 -39.17 -23.20 -29.02
CA TRP A 743 -37.94 -23.41 -29.79
C TRP A 743 -38.19 -23.31 -31.30
N GLY A 744 -37.13 -23.09 -32.06
CA GLY A 744 -37.18 -23.16 -33.52
C GLY A 744 -35.84 -22.87 -34.19
N PRO A 745 -35.80 -22.82 -35.53
CA PRO A 745 -36.90 -23.10 -36.47
C PRO A 745 -37.16 -24.62 -36.72
N PRO A 746 -38.36 -25.01 -37.18
CA PRO A 746 -39.58 -24.20 -37.26
C PRO A 746 -40.12 -23.86 -35.86
N PHE A 747 -40.94 -22.82 -35.76
CA PHE A 747 -41.58 -22.42 -34.49
C PHE A 747 -42.41 -23.58 -33.91
N ALA A 748 -42.03 -24.04 -32.73
CA ALA A 748 -42.69 -25.09 -31.98
C ALA A 748 -42.48 -24.86 -30.47
N GLY A 749 -43.23 -25.56 -29.63
CA GLY A 749 -43.10 -25.38 -28.19
C GLY A 749 -44.09 -26.22 -27.40
N GLU A 750 -44.06 -26.03 -26.09
CA GLU A 750 -45.01 -26.61 -25.15
C GLU A 750 -45.38 -25.61 -24.05
N ALA A 751 -46.66 -25.62 -23.65
CA ALA A 751 -47.16 -24.86 -22.50
C ALA A 751 -47.48 -25.84 -21.37
N TYR A 752 -46.76 -25.75 -20.26
CA TYR A 752 -46.98 -26.55 -19.06
C TYR A 752 -47.77 -25.72 -18.03
N VAL A 753 -48.88 -26.25 -17.53
CA VAL A 753 -49.67 -25.63 -16.46
C VAL A 753 -49.59 -26.53 -15.24
N ASP A 754 -49.17 -25.97 -14.11
CA ASP A 754 -49.03 -26.68 -12.84
C ASP A 754 -49.87 -26.00 -11.77
N TRP A 755 -50.99 -26.63 -11.42
CA TRP A 755 -51.78 -26.25 -10.27
C TRP A 755 -51.60 -27.32 -9.20
N HIS A 756 -51.57 -26.92 -7.93
CA HIS A 756 -51.35 -27.81 -6.78
C HIS A 756 -52.14 -29.15 -6.78
N ILE A 757 -53.25 -29.24 -7.51
CA ILE A 757 -54.13 -30.42 -7.57
C ILE A 757 -53.98 -31.20 -8.91
N PHE A 758 -53.54 -30.55 -10.00
CA PHE A 758 -53.33 -31.19 -11.30
C PHE A 758 -52.39 -30.38 -12.21
N SER A 759 -51.67 -31.07 -13.09
CA SER A 759 -50.82 -30.45 -14.11
C SER A 759 -51.05 -31.07 -15.49
N PHE A 760 -50.81 -30.30 -16.55
CA PHE A 760 -50.92 -30.77 -17.93
C PHE A 760 -50.00 -29.98 -18.88
N THR A 761 -49.63 -30.60 -20.01
CA THR A 761 -48.77 -29.99 -21.05
C THR A 761 -49.52 -29.91 -22.38
N ILE A 762 -49.52 -28.74 -23.02
CA ILE A 762 -50.08 -28.50 -24.36
C ILE A 762 -48.93 -28.28 -25.36
N PRO A 763 -48.59 -29.27 -26.20
CA PRO A 763 -47.61 -29.06 -27.28
C PRO A 763 -48.24 -28.26 -28.45
N PHE A 764 -47.45 -27.42 -29.11
CA PHE A 764 -47.85 -26.69 -30.32
C PHE A 764 -46.73 -26.59 -31.36
N GLY A 765 -47.10 -26.31 -32.61
CA GLY A 765 -46.18 -26.33 -33.75
C GLY A 765 -45.75 -27.74 -34.16
N ASN A 766 -44.79 -27.84 -35.07
CA ASN A 766 -44.29 -29.13 -35.53
C ASN A 766 -43.23 -29.66 -34.54
N ALA A 767 -43.67 -30.42 -33.54
CA ALA A 767 -42.77 -31.10 -32.59
C ALA A 767 -41.85 -32.16 -33.28
N GLY A 768 -42.21 -32.60 -34.49
CA GLY A 768 -41.40 -33.47 -35.34
C GLY A 768 -40.25 -32.71 -35.99
N ARG A 769 -39.01 -33.05 -35.58
CA ARG A 769 -37.73 -32.50 -36.08
C ARG A 769 -37.75 -32.16 -37.57
N THR A 770 -37.41 -30.93 -37.93
CA THR A 770 -37.08 -30.59 -39.32
C THR A 770 -35.78 -29.80 -39.43
N LYS A 771 -34.81 -30.50 -40.03
CA LYS A 771 -33.63 -30.08 -40.81
C LYS A 771 -33.14 -28.64 -40.58
N LYS A 772 -31.92 -28.50 -40.05
CA LYS A 772 -31.14 -27.25 -40.04
C LYS A 772 -31.19 -26.62 -41.44
N GLU A 773 -31.69 -25.40 -41.56
CA GLU A 773 -31.64 -24.62 -42.80
C GLU A 773 -30.21 -24.11 -42.98
N TRP A 774 -29.47 -24.78 -43.86
CA TRP A 774 -28.12 -24.39 -44.21
C TRP A 774 -28.15 -23.22 -45.19
N LEU A 775 -27.24 -22.26 -45.01
CA LEU A 775 -27.03 -21.19 -45.97
C LEU A 775 -26.29 -21.72 -47.21
N ASP A 776 -26.52 -21.09 -48.36
CA ASP A 776 -25.63 -21.19 -49.50
C ASP A 776 -24.49 -20.15 -49.40
N TRP A 777 -23.51 -20.21 -50.30
CA TRP A 777 -22.38 -19.30 -50.27
C TRP A 777 -22.79 -17.82 -50.43
N PRO A 778 -23.68 -17.44 -51.38
CA PRO A 778 -24.17 -16.06 -51.46
C PRO A 778 -24.81 -15.55 -50.16
N GLY A 779 -25.66 -16.36 -49.52
CA GLY A 779 -26.30 -16.03 -48.25
C GLY A 779 -25.28 -15.88 -47.12
N PHE A 780 -24.35 -16.83 -46.99
CA PHE A 780 -23.27 -16.75 -46.00
C PHE A 780 -22.39 -15.50 -46.20
N LYS A 781 -21.97 -15.25 -47.44
CA LYS A 781 -21.14 -14.09 -47.80
C LYS A 781 -21.83 -12.78 -47.46
N GLN A 782 -23.11 -12.64 -47.80
CA GLN A 782 -23.87 -11.42 -47.54
C GLN A 782 -24.05 -11.15 -46.04
N GLN A 783 -24.19 -12.20 -45.22
CA GLN A 783 -24.48 -12.07 -43.80
C GLN A 783 -23.22 -11.90 -42.94
N PHE A 784 -22.11 -12.56 -43.28
CA PHE A 784 -20.98 -12.73 -42.34
C PHE A 784 -19.63 -12.23 -42.83
N ILE A 785 -19.45 -11.92 -44.12
CA ILE A 785 -18.15 -11.49 -44.64
C ILE A 785 -18.15 -9.98 -44.90
N PRO A 786 -17.25 -9.21 -44.25
CA PRO A 786 -17.17 -7.77 -44.48
C PRO A 786 -16.72 -7.48 -45.92
N THR A 787 -17.40 -6.55 -46.59
CA THR A 787 -17.03 -6.06 -47.91
C THR A 787 -16.25 -4.74 -47.79
N ASN A 788 -15.10 -4.64 -48.45
CA ASN A 788 -14.26 -3.43 -48.49
C ASN A 788 -14.60 -2.56 -49.72
N THR A 789 -13.70 -1.63 -50.06
CA THR A 789 -13.77 -0.70 -51.21
C THR A 789 -14.37 -1.35 -52.46
N ASN A 790 -15.39 -0.71 -53.05
CA ASN A 790 -16.15 -1.19 -54.20
C ASN A 790 -16.97 -2.49 -53.98
N LYS A 791 -17.39 -2.77 -52.74
CA LYS A 791 -18.19 -3.95 -52.35
C LYS A 791 -17.50 -5.29 -52.67
N LYS A 792 -16.17 -5.30 -52.75
CA LYS A 792 -15.37 -6.53 -52.96
C LYS A 792 -14.79 -6.99 -51.64
N ILE A 793 -14.70 -8.31 -51.48
CA ILE A 793 -13.87 -8.91 -50.44
C ILE A 793 -12.45 -8.88 -50.99
N ALA A 794 -11.57 -8.07 -50.39
CA ALA A 794 -10.20 -7.92 -50.84
C ALA A 794 -9.27 -7.98 -49.62
N PRO A 795 -8.14 -8.69 -49.71
CA PRO A 795 -7.07 -8.57 -48.72
C PRO A 795 -6.64 -7.11 -48.58
N GLU A 796 -6.32 -6.70 -47.36
CA GLU A 796 -5.78 -5.39 -47.06
C GLU A 796 -4.25 -5.46 -47.08
N ILE A 797 -3.62 -4.51 -47.78
CA ILE A 797 -2.16 -4.43 -47.87
C ILE A 797 -1.71 -3.24 -47.02
N ILE A 798 -0.98 -3.54 -45.95
CA ILE A 798 -0.58 -2.59 -44.92
C ILE A 798 0.94 -2.55 -44.85
N ILE A 799 1.54 -1.36 -44.97
CA ILE A 799 2.97 -1.20 -44.69
C ILE A 799 3.13 -1.00 -43.19
N ASN A 800 3.68 -2.00 -42.50
CA ASN A 800 3.81 -2.01 -41.05
C ASN A 800 5.03 -1.24 -40.56
N THR A 801 6.14 -1.34 -41.28
CA THR A 801 7.42 -0.72 -40.91
C THR A 801 8.16 -0.22 -42.14
N GLY A 802 9.06 0.72 -41.92
CA GLY A 802 9.91 1.28 -42.96
C GLY A 802 9.34 2.50 -43.68
N ILE A 803 8.20 3.07 -43.29
CA ILE A 803 7.73 4.34 -43.88
C ILE A 803 8.64 5.48 -43.44
N ILE A 804 9.29 6.15 -44.39
CA ILE A 804 10.12 7.35 -44.16
C ILE A 804 9.26 8.59 -44.33
N ASN A 805 8.50 8.67 -45.42
CA ASN A 805 7.69 9.85 -45.75
C ASN A 805 6.54 9.51 -46.70
N GLU A 806 5.56 10.41 -46.79
CA GLU A 806 4.42 10.32 -47.69
C GLU A 806 4.41 11.49 -48.67
N TYR A 807 4.31 11.19 -49.96
CA TYR A 807 4.20 12.17 -51.03
C TYR A 807 2.87 12.02 -51.73
N LYS A 808 2.23 13.14 -52.05
CA LYS A 808 1.06 13.15 -52.92
C LYS A 808 1.42 13.78 -54.24
N VAL A 809 1.26 13.02 -55.33
CA VAL A 809 1.54 13.46 -56.69
C VAL A 809 0.22 13.58 -57.42
N LYS A 810 -0.10 14.80 -57.86
CA LYS A 810 -1.26 15.02 -58.73
C LYS A 810 -0.93 14.49 -60.12
N THR A 811 -1.72 13.52 -60.57
CA THR A 811 -1.69 12.96 -61.92
C THR A 811 -2.96 13.33 -62.68
N ALA A 812 -2.98 13.10 -63.99
CA ALA A 812 -4.15 13.37 -64.83
C ALA A 812 -5.40 12.56 -64.42
N SER A 813 -5.23 11.44 -63.71
CA SER A 813 -6.29 10.57 -63.20
C SER A 813 -6.66 10.82 -61.73
N GLY A 814 -6.03 11.79 -61.08
CA GLY A 814 -6.25 12.12 -59.68
C GLY A 814 -4.96 12.22 -58.86
N GLU A 815 -5.09 12.39 -57.56
CA GLU A 815 -3.96 12.46 -56.63
C GLU A 815 -3.53 11.04 -56.22
N ILE A 816 -2.30 10.66 -56.56
CA ILE A 816 -1.70 9.37 -56.19
C ILE A 816 -0.80 9.60 -54.97
N LYS A 817 -1.00 8.76 -53.95
CA LYS A 817 -0.17 8.74 -52.73
C LYS A 817 0.99 7.76 -52.93
N TYR A 818 2.21 8.27 -52.81
CA TYR A 818 3.46 7.51 -52.82
C TYR A 818 4.03 7.47 -51.41
N LEU A 819 4.38 6.28 -50.93
CA LEU A 819 5.09 6.11 -49.66
C LEU A 819 6.57 5.90 -49.98
N LEU A 820 7.42 6.79 -49.47
CA LEU A 820 8.86 6.57 -49.47
C LEU A 820 9.19 5.66 -48.30
N VAL A 821 9.83 4.53 -48.59
CA VAL A 821 10.12 3.50 -47.59
C VAL A 821 11.62 3.19 -47.52
N ASN A 822 12.10 2.83 -46.32
CA ASN A 822 13.40 2.23 -46.10
C ASN A 822 13.32 0.75 -46.49
N PRO A 823 14.02 0.30 -47.55
CA PRO A 823 13.92 -1.08 -48.02
C PRO A 823 14.42 -2.11 -47.01
N HIS A 824 15.35 -1.77 -46.13
CA HIS A 824 15.88 -2.69 -45.10
C HIS A 824 14.93 -2.94 -43.94
N GLN A 825 13.99 -2.02 -43.71
CA GLN A 825 13.00 -2.10 -42.64
C GLN A 825 11.59 -2.37 -43.19
N LEU A 826 11.45 -2.51 -44.51
CA LEU A 826 10.16 -2.66 -45.15
C LEU A 826 9.52 -3.98 -44.73
N SER A 827 8.37 -3.88 -44.09
CA SER A 827 7.49 -4.99 -43.78
C SER A 827 6.09 -4.68 -44.29
N ILE A 828 5.54 -5.57 -45.10
CA ILE A 828 4.21 -5.46 -45.69
C ILE A 828 3.36 -6.61 -45.16
N ASN A 829 2.25 -6.27 -44.52
CA ASN A 829 1.23 -7.23 -44.15
C ASN A 829 0.15 -7.32 -45.23
N VAL A 830 -0.24 -8.54 -45.56
CA VAL A 830 -1.42 -8.86 -46.36
C VAL A 830 -2.43 -9.53 -45.43
N ASP A 831 -3.46 -8.77 -45.03
CA ASP A 831 -4.50 -9.17 -44.08
C ASP A 831 -5.76 -9.63 -44.81
N ILE A 832 -6.34 -10.77 -44.42
CA ILE A 832 -7.54 -11.34 -45.05
C ILE A 832 -8.72 -11.26 -44.08
N PRO A 833 -9.93 -10.87 -44.55
CA PRO A 833 -11.13 -10.80 -43.71
C PRO A 833 -11.76 -12.16 -43.36
N MET A 834 -11.22 -13.26 -43.89
CA MET A 834 -11.68 -14.63 -43.65
C MET A 834 -10.49 -15.57 -43.50
N PRO A 835 -10.62 -16.69 -42.79
CA PRO A 835 -9.54 -17.65 -42.65
C PRO A 835 -9.22 -18.35 -43.98
N VAL A 836 -7.96 -18.71 -44.15
CA VAL A 836 -7.48 -19.52 -45.28
C VAL A 836 -6.83 -20.82 -44.80
N THR A 837 -6.84 -21.84 -45.64
CA THR A 837 -6.20 -23.14 -45.36
C THR A 837 -4.85 -23.28 -46.05
N THR A 838 -4.62 -22.52 -47.11
CA THR A 838 -3.41 -22.59 -47.92
C THR A 838 -2.91 -21.19 -48.26
N VAL A 839 -1.59 -21.00 -48.24
CA VAL A 839 -0.91 -19.77 -48.67
C VAL A 839 0.08 -20.13 -49.76
N GLU A 840 -0.04 -19.46 -50.90
CA GLU A 840 0.86 -19.58 -52.05
C GLU A 840 1.67 -18.30 -52.21
N VAL A 841 2.99 -18.44 -52.24
CA VAL A 841 3.96 -17.34 -52.36
C VAL A 841 5.03 -17.68 -53.41
N PRO A 842 5.64 -16.68 -54.08
CA PRO A 842 6.79 -16.89 -54.95
C PRO A 842 7.96 -17.51 -54.19
N ASP A 843 8.56 -18.55 -54.75
CA ASP A 843 9.84 -19.08 -54.29
C ASP A 843 11.02 -18.24 -54.82
N GLN A 844 12.26 -18.70 -54.56
CA GLN A 844 13.46 -17.99 -55.02
C GLN A 844 13.58 -17.89 -56.55
N SER A 845 12.87 -18.73 -57.31
CA SER A 845 12.82 -18.67 -58.77
C SER A 845 11.71 -17.74 -59.29
N GLY A 846 10.91 -17.16 -58.39
CA GLY A 846 9.74 -16.35 -58.73
C GLY A 846 8.50 -17.18 -59.09
N VAL A 847 8.55 -18.51 -58.94
CA VAL A 847 7.42 -19.41 -59.17
C VAL A 847 6.56 -19.48 -57.92
N VAL A 848 5.27 -19.24 -58.08
CA VAL A 848 4.31 -19.25 -56.97
C VAL A 848 4.00 -20.70 -56.57
N ASN A 849 4.33 -21.06 -55.34
CA ASN A 849 4.13 -22.39 -54.75
C ASN A 849 3.48 -22.27 -53.37
N GLU A 850 2.88 -23.36 -52.87
CA GLU A 850 2.46 -23.40 -51.46
C GLU A 850 3.67 -23.15 -50.55
N MET A 851 3.46 -22.37 -49.50
CA MET A 851 4.50 -22.05 -48.54
C MET A 851 5.09 -23.33 -47.92
N ALA A 852 6.41 -23.35 -47.74
CA ALA A 852 7.12 -24.52 -47.22
C ALA A 852 6.59 -24.93 -45.84
N ALA A 853 6.53 -26.24 -45.58
CA ALA A 853 5.99 -26.80 -44.34
C ALA A 853 6.72 -26.30 -43.08
N ASP A 854 8.02 -26.07 -43.17
CA ASP A 854 8.91 -25.55 -42.12
C ASP A 854 8.97 -24.02 -42.06
N ALA A 855 8.24 -23.32 -42.94
CA ALA A 855 8.18 -21.87 -42.93
C ALA A 855 7.61 -21.36 -41.60
N LYS A 856 8.16 -20.24 -41.16
CA LYS A 856 7.79 -19.60 -39.90
C LYS A 856 6.36 -19.07 -39.95
N MET A 857 5.56 -19.46 -38.97
CA MET A 857 4.19 -19.00 -38.76
C MET A 857 4.09 -18.31 -37.40
N GLN A 858 3.78 -17.01 -37.42
CA GLN A 858 3.56 -16.24 -36.20
C GLN A 858 2.18 -16.53 -35.62
N THR A 859 2.12 -16.83 -34.33
CA THR A 859 0.89 -17.12 -33.61
C THR A 859 0.75 -16.21 -32.40
N ALA A 860 -0.44 -16.20 -31.80
CA ALA A 860 -0.70 -15.48 -30.57
C ALA A 860 0.17 -15.98 -29.38
N ASN A 861 0.70 -17.20 -29.44
CA ASN A 861 1.47 -17.85 -28.37
C ASN A 861 2.95 -18.04 -28.71
N GLY A 862 3.44 -17.43 -29.80
CA GLY A 862 4.83 -17.56 -30.25
C GLY A 862 4.94 -17.98 -31.71
N MET A 863 6.07 -18.57 -32.08
CA MET A 863 6.34 -19.04 -33.45
C MET A 863 6.06 -20.54 -33.57
N LEU A 864 5.28 -20.93 -34.57
CA LEU A 864 5.06 -22.33 -34.99
C LEU A 864 5.54 -22.52 -36.44
N GLN A 865 5.49 -23.77 -36.92
CA GLN A 865 5.71 -24.07 -38.34
C GLN A 865 4.39 -23.98 -39.10
N TYR A 866 4.45 -23.64 -40.38
CA TYR A 866 3.27 -23.61 -41.26
C TYR A 866 2.56 -24.96 -41.37
N ALA A 867 3.27 -26.07 -41.16
CA ALA A 867 2.69 -27.41 -41.05
C ALA A 867 1.69 -27.55 -39.88
N ASP A 868 1.87 -26.78 -38.81
CA ASP A 868 1.04 -26.84 -37.58
C ASP A 868 -0.24 -25.98 -37.68
N ARG A 869 -0.49 -25.38 -38.84
CA ARG A 869 -1.69 -24.57 -39.08
C ARG A 869 -2.96 -25.40 -38.94
N ASN A 870 -4.06 -24.73 -38.63
CA ASN A 870 -5.37 -25.38 -38.61
C ASN A 870 -5.89 -25.61 -40.03
N THR A 871 -5.78 -26.84 -40.51
CA THR A 871 -6.35 -27.29 -41.79
C THR A 871 -7.76 -27.86 -41.65
N THR A 872 -8.25 -28.04 -40.41
CA THR A 872 -9.55 -28.61 -40.08
C THR A 872 -10.66 -27.55 -39.95
N LEU A 873 -10.78 -26.71 -40.98
CA LEU A 873 -11.77 -25.63 -41.03
C LEU A 873 -12.94 -26.01 -41.94
N GLY A 874 -14.11 -25.49 -41.62
CA GLY A 874 -15.34 -25.64 -42.40
C GLY A 874 -16.10 -24.33 -42.51
N ILE A 875 -17.30 -24.38 -43.08
CA ILE A 875 -18.26 -23.27 -43.05
C ILE A 875 -19.53 -23.80 -42.38
N ARG A 876 -19.55 -23.69 -41.04
CA ARG A 876 -20.59 -24.28 -40.20
C ARG A 876 -22.01 -23.81 -40.58
N PRO A 877 -22.26 -22.52 -40.91
CA PRO A 877 -23.60 -22.07 -41.33
C PRO A 877 -24.08 -22.69 -42.65
N MET A 878 -23.15 -23.16 -43.48
CA MET A 878 -23.44 -23.87 -44.74
C MET A 878 -23.46 -25.39 -44.57
N GLY A 879 -23.18 -25.91 -43.37
CA GLY A 879 -23.02 -27.35 -43.12
C GLY A 879 -21.79 -27.93 -43.82
N ALA A 880 -20.85 -27.09 -44.30
CA ALA A 880 -19.66 -27.52 -44.99
C ALA A 880 -18.58 -27.95 -43.99
N ALA A 881 -18.18 -29.22 -44.03
CA ALA A 881 -17.13 -29.77 -43.16
C ALA A 881 -15.70 -29.35 -43.59
N THR A 882 -15.54 -28.73 -44.76
CA THR A 882 -14.25 -28.35 -45.33
C THR A 882 -14.30 -26.93 -45.90
N LEU A 883 -13.25 -26.15 -45.70
CA LEU A 883 -13.05 -24.83 -46.28
C LEU A 883 -11.85 -24.86 -47.25
N PRO A 884 -12.06 -25.02 -48.57
CA PRO A 884 -10.98 -24.87 -49.55
C PRO A 884 -10.72 -23.39 -49.81
N ALA A 885 -9.77 -22.79 -49.08
CA ALA A 885 -9.45 -21.37 -49.18
C ALA A 885 -7.94 -21.13 -49.33
N THR A 886 -7.55 -20.55 -50.46
CA THR A 886 -6.15 -20.25 -50.79
C THR A 886 -5.91 -18.75 -50.87
N LEU A 887 -4.92 -18.23 -50.12
CA LEU A 887 -4.35 -16.91 -50.37
C LEU A 887 -3.18 -17.05 -51.33
N ARG A 888 -3.30 -16.46 -52.53
CA ARG A 888 -2.19 -16.33 -53.47
C ARG A 888 -1.61 -14.93 -53.40
N VAL A 889 -0.33 -14.82 -53.09
CA VAL A 889 0.41 -13.56 -53.04
C VAL A 889 1.32 -13.48 -54.26
N GLU A 890 1.30 -12.35 -54.95
CA GLU A 890 2.23 -12.06 -56.06
C GLU A 890 2.94 -10.75 -55.76
N VAL A 891 4.27 -10.75 -55.89
CA VAL A 891 5.08 -9.55 -55.71
C VAL A 891 5.85 -9.28 -56.99
N LEU A 892 5.56 -8.14 -57.61
CA LEU A 892 6.09 -7.78 -58.91
C LEU A 892 6.90 -6.48 -58.81
N MET A 893 8.07 -6.46 -59.44
CA MET A 893 8.85 -5.24 -59.68
C MET A 893 8.81 -4.94 -61.18
N ASN A 894 8.29 -3.77 -61.56
CA ASN A 894 8.12 -3.38 -62.97
C ASN A 894 7.40 -4.43 -63.83
N GLY A 895 6.40 -5.11 -63.24
CA GLY A 895 5.62 -6.16 -63.91
C GLY A 895 6.29 -7.53 -63.98
N SER A 896 7.50 -7.69 -63.44
CA SER A 896 8.22 -8.98 -63.40
C SER A 896 8.25 -9.55 -61.97
N PRO A 897 8.14 -10.89 -61.77
CA PRO A 897 8.28 -11.50 -60.45
C PRO A 897 9.63 -11.19 -59.79
N LEU A 898 9.62 -11.00 -58.48
CA LEU A 898 10.84 -10.94 -57.69
C LEU A 898 11.46 -12.35 -57.57
N SER A 899 12.76 -12.47 -57.86
CA SER A 899 13.52 -13.73 -57.81
C SER A 899 14.97 -13.50 -57.37
N GLY A 900 15.69 -14.58 -57.04
CA GLY A 900 17.10 -14.54 -56.66
C GLY A 900 17.35 -13.70 -55.42
N ASP A 901 18.30 -12.77 -55.51
CA ASP A 901 18.68 -11.87 -54.40
C ASP A 901 17.58 -10.87 -54.01
N PHE A 902 16.61 -10.63 -54.90
CA PHE A 902 15.46 -9.76 -54.65
C PHE A 902 14.23 -10.51 -54.14
N ALA A 903 14.29 -11.84 -54.01
CA ALA A 903 13.19 -12.63 -53.47
C ALA A 903 12.97 -12.28 -51.99
N PRO A 904 11.76 -11.82 -51.59
CA PRO A 904 11.49 -11.43 -50.21
C PRO A 904 11.35 -12.67 -49.31
N HIS A 905 11.42 -12.44 -48.00
CA HIS A 905 11.07 -13.45 -47.01
C HIS A 905 9.57 -13.36 -46.69
N TYR A 906 8.93 -14.52 -46.64
CA TYR A 906 7.51 -14.65 -46.31
C TYR A 906 7.37 -15.37 -44.97
N ALA A 907 6.54 -14.80 -44.09
CA ALA A 907 6.06 -15.46 -42.89
C ALA A 907 4.54 -15.39 -42.87
N THR A 908 3.86 -16.44 -42.42
CA THR A 908 2.41 -16.35 -42.18
C THR A 908 2.15 -15.91 -40.76
N TYR A 909 0.94 -15.41 -40.51
CA TYR A 909 0.49 -15.23 -39.15
C TYR A 909 -0.97 -15.69 -38.98
N THR A 910 -1.27 -16.07 -37.74
CA THR A 910 -2.54 -16.69 -37.37
C THR A 910 -3.29 -15.86 -36.34
N THR A 911 -4.60 -16.09 -36.28
CA THR A 911 -5.46 -15.61 -35.20
C THR A 911 -6.47 -16.69 -34.83
N GLY A 912 -7.17 -16.53 -33.71
CA GLY A 912 -8.31 -17.39 -33.41
C GLY A 912 -9.54 -16.92 -34.18
N VAL A 913 -10.36 -17.87 -34.63
CA VAL A 913 -11.62 -17.58 -35.32
C VAL A 913 -12.80 -18.28 -34.65
N PRO A 914 -14.01 -17.69 -34.66
CA PRO A 914 -15.15 -18.28 -33.99
C PRO A 914 -15.59 -19.59 -34.64
N GLY A 915 -15.71 -20.65 -33.84
CA GLY A 915 -16.15 -21.97 -34.30
C GLY A 915 -17.60 -22.01 -34.78
N SER A 916 -18.44 -21.05 -34.37
CA SER A 916 -19.80 -20.87 -34.88
C SER A 916 -19.84 -20.60 -36.39
N LEU A 917 -18.78 -19.99 -36.94
CA LEU A 917 -18.65 -19.75 -38.38
C LEU A 917 -17.76 -20.79 -39.07
N TRP A 918 -16.62 -21.12 -38.47
CA TRP A 918 -15.52 -21.78 -39.18
C TRP A 918 -15.24 -23.23 -38.78
N SER A 919 -16.07 -23.81 -37.89
CA SER A 919 -15.88 -25.20 -37.48
C SER A 919 -16.28 -26.19 -38.57
N ASN A 920 -15.51 -27.27 -38.69
CA ASN A 920 -15.84 -28.43 -39.51
C ASN A 920 -16.91 -29.34 -38.87
N THR A 921 -17.26 -29.13 -37.60
CA THR A 921 -18.29 -29.91 -36.90
C THR A 921 -19.63 -29.17 -36.89
N PRO A 922 -20.76 -29.87 -37.13
CA PRO A 922 -22.09 -29.31 -36.90
C PRO A 922 -22.29 -28.88 -35.45
N GLY A 923 -23.13 -27.87 -35.23
CA GLY A 923 -23.57 -27.50 -33.88
C GLY A 923 -24.29 -28.61 -33.12
N SER A 924 -24.29 -28.49 -31.80
CA SER A 924 -25.15 -29.26 -30.90
C SER A 924 -26.61 -29.16 -31.32
N ASN A 925 -27.37 -30.23 -31.07
CA ASN A 925 -28.82 -30.25 -31.21
C ASN A 925 -29.51 -30.06 -29.86
N ASP A 926 -28.74 -29.74 -28.82
CA ASP A 926 -29.26 -29.40 -27.50
C ASP A 926 -29.97 -28.05 -27.57
N LYS A 927 -31.28 -28.08 -27.32
CA LYS A 927 -32.15 -26.91 -27.35
C LYS A 927 -32.25 -26.23 -25.99
N ASP A 928 -31.89 -26.96 -24.93
CA ASP A 928 -32.12 -26.55 -23.55
C ASP A 928 -30.88 -25.87 -22.96
N HIS A 929 -29.71 -26.12 -23.56
CA HIS A 929 -28.44 -25.58 -23.13
C HIS A 929 -27.69 -24.83 -24.24
N PRO A 930 -27.18 -23.61 -23.96
CA PRO A 930 -26.26 -22.93 -24.85
C PRO A 930 -25.00 -23.74 -25.13
N GLU A 931 -24.52 -23.70 -26.37
CA GLU A 931 -23.20 -24.24 -26.69
C GLU A 931 -22.09 -23.44 -25.99
N GLU A 932 -21.02 -24.15 -25.64
CA GLU A 932 -19.80 -23.54 -25.15
C GLU A 932 -19.14 -22.71 -26.27
N VAL A 933 -18.58 -21.55 -25.89
CA VAL A 933 -17.86 -20.68 -26.83
C VAL A 933 -16.57 -21.39 -27.25
N LYS A 934 -16.40 -21.61 -28.56
CA LYS A 934 -15.23 -22.27 -29.12
C LYS A 934 -14.51 -21.34 -30.09
N ILE A 935 -13.23 -21.08 -29.82
CA ILE A 935 -12.32 -20.34 -30.70
C ILE A 935 -11.34 -21.32 -31.32
N LEU A 936 -11.25 -21.34 -32.65
CA LEU A 936 -10.35 -22.20 -33.41
C LEU A 936 -9.01 -21.48 -33.58
N GLN A 937 -7.98 -22.00 -32.89
CA GLN A 937 -6.62 -21.45 -32.90
C GLN A 937 -5.85 -21.82 -34.17
N ASN A 938 -4.67 -21.22 -34.33
CA ASN A 938 -3.71 -21.47 -35.43
C ASN A 938 -4.32 -21.32 -36.83
N THR A 939 -5.33 -20.47 -36.96
CA THR A 939 -6.03 -20.23 -38.22
C THR A 939 -5.31 -19.13 -39.00
N LEU A 940 -4.91 -19.41 -40.24
CA LEU A 940 -4.19 -18.43 -41.07
C LEU A 940 -5.06 -17.22 -41.38
N LYS A 941 -4.50 -16.03 -41.16
CA LYS A 941 -5.18 -14.74 -41.39
C LYS A 941 -4.45 -13.83 -42.38
N GLY A 942 -3.19 -14.12 -42.67
CA GLY A 942 -2.42 -13.35 -43.62
C GLY A 942 -0.95 -13.73 -43.74
N VAL A 943 -0.22 -12.90 -44.48
CA VAL A 943 1.21 -13.05 -44.78
C VAL A 943 1.93 -11.74 -44.47
N VAL A 944 3.09 -11.84 -43.85
CA VAL A 944 4.09 -10.77 -43.72
C VAL A 944 5.14 -10.97 -44.79
N ILE A 945 5.41 -9.93 -45.54
CA ILE A 945 6.45 -9.86 -46.58
C ILE A 945 7.52 -8.91 -46.08
N THR A 946 8.74 -9.42 -45.88
CA THR A 946 9.90 -8.63 -45.46
C THR A 946 10.99 -8.73 -46.49
N ALA A 947 11.80 -7.68 -46.64
CA ALA A 947 13.04 -7.78 -47.41
C ALA A 947 13.92 -8.90 -46.82
N ARG A 948 14.56 -9.69 -47.68
CA ARG A 948 15.53 -10.68 -47.24
C ARG A 948 16.79 -9.94 -46.80
N GLU A 949 17.25 -10.19 -45.57
CA GLU A 949 18.58 -9.71 -45.18
C GLU A 949 19.61 -10.35 -46.11
N ALA A 950 20.43 -9.52 -46.76
CA ALA A 950 21.57 -10.03 -47.49
C ALA A 950 22.42 -10.86 -46.52
N PRO A 951 22.86 -12.08 -46.89
CA PRO A 951 23.78 -12.83 -46.06
C PRO A 951 24.97 -11.92 -45.75
N PRO A 952 25.34 -11.80 -44.47
CA PRO A 952 26.42 -10.90 -44.10
C PRO A 952 27.69 -11.41 -44.81
N PRO A 953 28.47 -10.52 -45.44
CA PRO A 953 29.63 -10.95 -46.20
C PRO A 953 30.61 -11.66 -45.25
N PRO A 954 31.28 -12.76 -45.66
CA PRO A 954 32.15 -13.54 -44.78
C PRO A 954 33.26 -12.70 -44.16
N ASP A 955 33.67 -11.63 -44.87
CA ASP A 955 34.50 -10.56 -44.39
C ASP A 955 33.84 -9.20 -44.70
N PRO A 956 34.01 -8.16 -43.86
CA PRO A 956 33.64 -6.81 -44.23
C PRO A 956 34.40 -6.43 -45.51
N PRO A 957 33.78 -5.72 -46.46
CA PRO A 957 34.45 -5.33 -47.69
C PRO A 957 35.71 -4.52 -47.35
N GLY A 958 36.88 -5.09 -47.65
CA GLY A 958 38.15 -4.41 -47.47
C GLY A 958 38.26 -3.25 -48.44
N PHE A 959 38.54 -2.05 -47.93
CA PHE A 959 38.96 -0.95 -48.79
C PHE A 959 40.44 -1.11 -49.10
N ASP A 960 40.76 -1.35 -50.37
CA ASP A 960 42.14 -1.33 -50.83
C ASP A 960 42.64 0.13 -50.87
N LEU A 961 43.42 0.46 -49.85
CA LEU A 961 44.06 1.75 -49.67
C LEU A 961 45.47 1.78 -50.28
N SER A 962 45.96 0.65 -50.83
CA SER A 962 47.29 0.59 -51.42
C SER A 962 47.39 1.50 -52.64
N GLY A 963 48.40 2.37 -52.64
CA GLY A 963 48.63 3.36 -53.71
C GLY A 963 47.61 4.50 -53.80
N LYS A 964 46.63 4.60 -52.89
CA LYS A 964 45.59 5.66 -52.91
C LYS A 964 45.81 6.82 -51.95
N PHE A 965 46.85 6.74 -51.13
CA PHE A 965 47.31 7.88 -50.33
C PHE A 965 48.54 8.52 -50.97
N ARG A 966 48.42 9.81 -51.28
CA ARG A 966 49.55 10.68 -51.57
C ARG A 966 49.76 11.55 -50.34
N ALA A 967 50.96 11.56 -49.78
CA ALA A 967 51.34 12.60 -48.83
C ALA A 967 51.34 13.95 -49.58
N VAL A 968 50.49 14.87 -49.17
CA VAL A 968 50.42 16.24 -49.68
C VAL A 968 50.88 17.18 -48.55
N ASN A 969 51.94 17.96 -48.81
CA ASN A 969 52.44 18.99 -47.89
C ASN A 969 51.66 20.32 -48.06
N GLU A 970 50.37 20.25 -48.39
CA GLU A 970 49.53 21.41 -48.69
C GLU A 970 48.25 21.36 -47.84
N SER A 971 47.74 22.53 -47.44
CA SER A 971 46.45 22.64 -46.76
C SER A 971 45.32 22.16 -47.67
N LEU A 972 44.66 21.06 -47.30
CA LEU A 972 43.48 20.55 -48.01
C LEU A 972 42.28 21.47 -47.76
N SER A 973 41.76 22.10 -48.82
CA SER A 973 40.44 22.74 -48.81
C SER A 973 39.40 21.75 -49.33
N TRP A 974 38.44 21.38 -48.48
CA TRP A 974 37.35 20.47 -48.85
C TRP A 974 36.13 21.27 -49.34
N SER A 975 35.58 20.92 -50.49
CA SER A 975 34.26 21.40 -50.93
C SER A 975 33.25 20.24 -50.88
N TYR A 976 32.12 20.44 -50.21
CA TYR A 976 31.18 19.35 -49.90
C TYR A 976 29.81 19.54 -50.57
N VAL A 977 29.18 18.43 -50.95
CA VAL A 977 27.76 18.35 -51.36
C VAL A 977 27.08 17.34 -50.44
N ALA A 978 26.05 17.76 -49.70
CA ALA A 978 25.30 16.87 -48.82
C ALA A 978 24.59 15.78 -49.63
N ALA A 979 24.89 14.52 -49.34
CA ALA A 979 24.10 13.40 -49.83
C ALA A 979 22.74 13.45 -49.14
N LEU A 980 21.65 13.39 -49.92
CA LEU A 980 20.27 13.23 -49.44
C LEU A 980 20.07 11.79 -48.94
N THR A 981 20.79 11.37 -47.91
CA THR A 981 20.51 10.12 -47.19
C THR A 981 19.70 10.46 -45.95
N GLY A 982 18.54 9.79 -45.78
CA GLY A 982 17.64 10.00 -44.66
C GLY A 982 18.29 9.77 -43.28
N PRO A 983 17.64 10.21 -42.20
CA PRO A 983 18.16 10.06 -40.85
C PRO A 983 18.27 8.56 -40.48
N ASP A 984 19.41 8.20 -39.90
CA ASP A 984 19.77 6.86 -39.40
C ASP A 984 19.90 5.70 -40.42
N ASN A 985 21.06 5.64 -41.08
CA ASN A 985 21.58 4.44 -41.74
C ASN A 985 22.25 3.45 -40.75
N THR A 986 22.00 3.57 -39.44
CA THR A 986 22.72 2.84 -38.37
C THR A 986 22.19 1.42 -38.11
N ALA A 987 21.09 1.01 -38.74
CA ALA A 987 20.49 -0.32 -38.57
C ALA A 987 21.19 -1.39 -39.44
N TYR A 988 22.47 -1.68 -39.19
CA TYR A 988 23.07 -2.92 -39.68
C TYR A 988 22.48 -4.11 -38.91
N SER A 989 22.28 -5.26 -39.57
CA SER A 989 21.83 -6.48 -38.90
C SER A 989 22.85 -6.96 -37.85
N GLU A 990 22.40 -7.64 -36.79
CA GLU A 990 23.27 -8.13 -35.70
C GLU A 990 24.41 -9.00 -36.19
N ALA A 991 24.21 -9.74 -37.29
CA ALA A 991 25.27 -10.54 -37.90
C ALA A 991 26.37 -9.67 -38.53
N ILE A 992 26.02 -8.56 -39.21
CA ILE A 992 27.01 -7.60 -39.74
C ILE A 992 27.78 -6.94 -38.60
N LYS A 993 27.09 -6.54 -37.52
CA LYS A 993 27.75 -6.01 -36.32
C LYS A 993 28.73 -7.01 -35.72
N THR A 994 28.34 -8.28 -35.62
CA THR A 994 29.20 -9.35 -35.11
C THR A 994 30.43 -9.56 -35.99
N ILE A 995 30.29 -9.58 -37.32
CA ILE A 995 31.42 -9.72 -38.24
C ILE A 995 32.37 -8.52 -38.13
N ILE A 996 31.83 -7.29 -38.07
CA ILE A 996 32.62 -6.07 -37.88
C ILE A 996 33.36 -6.12 -36.54
N THR A 997 32.68 -6.48 -35.44
CA THR A 997 33.31 -6.58 -34.11
C THR A 997 34.39 -7.66 -34.08
N ASN A 998 34.15 -8.84 -34.67
CA ASN A 998 35.14 -9.92 -34.77
C ASN A 998 36.37 -9.49 -35.59
N LYS A 999 36.19 -8.70 -36.65
CA LYS A 999 37.32 -8.16 -37.43
C LYS A 999 38.02 -6.98 -36.76
N LEU A 1000 37.30 -6.14 -36.03
CA LEU A 1000 37.88 -5.05 -35.24
C LEU A 1000 38.75 -5.59 -34.10
N THR A 1001 38.47 -6.81 -33.63
CA THR A 1001 39.21 -7.52 -32.57
C THR A 1001 40.19 -8.56 -33.13
N ASP A 1002 40.27 -8.73 -34.46
CA ASP A 1002 41.27 -9.58 -35.10
C ASP A 1002 42.68 -9.09 -34.75
N VAL A 1003 43.55 -9.99 -34.32
CA VAL A 1003 44.90 -9.65 -33.81
C VAL A 1003 45.75 -8.94 -34.88
N SER A 1004 45.64 -9.35 -36.14
CA SER A 1004 46.41 -8.78 -37.24
C SER A 1004 45.90 -7.39 -37.66
N ILE A 1005 44.58 -7.19 -37.64
CA ILE A 1005 43.97 -5.89 -37.89
C ILE A 1005 44.23 -4.93 -36.73
N THR A 1006 44.17 -5.44 -35.50
CA THR A 1006 44.49 -4.68 -34.28
C THR A 1006 45.93 -4.18 -34.31
N ALA A 1007 46.89 -5.05 -34.64
CA ALA A 1007 48.29 -4.67 -34.77
C ALA A 1007 48.53 -3.61 -35.88
N LYS A 1008 47.90 -3.77 -37.06
CA LYS A 1008 47.99 -2.76 -38.13
C LYS A 1008 47.36 -1.43 -37.73
N ARG A 1009 46.17 -1.46 -37.12
CA ARG A 1009 45.50 -0.24 -36.63
C ARG A 1009 46.35 0.47 -35.58
N GLN A 1010 46.95 -0.29 -34.66
CA GLN A 1010 47.84 0.23 -33.64
C GLN A 1010 49.07 0.91 -34.28
N SER A 1011 49.68 0.30 -35.30
CA SER A 1011 50.79 0.93 -36.02
C SER A 1011 50.40 2.24 -36.73
N ILE A 1012 49.17 2.35 -37.24
CA ILE A 1012 48.67 3.58 -37.88
C ILE A 1012 48.41 4.66 -36.83
N ILE A 1013 47.83 4.29 -35.68
CA ILE A 1013 47.58 5.20 -34.56
C ILE A 1013 48.89 5.70 -33.97
N GLU A 1014 49.86 4.81 -33.72
CA GLU A 1014 51.20 5.18 -33.26
C GLU A 1014 51.89 6.13 -34.23
N ALA A 1015 51.81 5.85 -35.54
CA ALA A 1015 52.33 6.74 -36.57
C ALA A 1015 51.63 8.11 -36.56
N ALA A 1016 50.30 8.16 -36.39
CA ALA A 1016 49.55 9.42 -36.34
C ALA A 1016 49.85 10.25 -35.08
N LEU A 1017 49.99 9.60 -33.91
CA LEU A 1017 50.36 10.24 -32.65
C LEU A 1017 51.79 10.79 -32.68
N LEU A 1018 52.71 10.09 -33.35
CA LEU A 1018 54.08 10.57 -33.63
C LEU A 1018 54.10 11.85 -34.48
N VAL A 1019 53.16 12.02 -35.42
CA VAL A 1019 53.05 13.26 -36.22
C VAL A 1019 52.50 14.43 -35.39
N GLN A 1020 51.82 14.18 -34.28
CA GLN A 1020 51.24 15.20 -33.39
C GLN A 1020 52.04 15.46 -32.10
N ASP A 1021 53.27 14.94 -31.98
CA ASP A 1021 54.15 15.12 -30.81
C ASP A 1021 53.52 14.64 -29.46
N MET A 1022 52.60 13.68 -29.50
CA MET A 1022 51.97 13.10 -28.31
C MET A 1022 52.68 11.79 -27.89
N GLN A 1023 53.06 11.65 -26.61
CA GLN A 1023 53.65 10.40 -26.11
C GLN A 1023 52.62 9.28 -25.95
N GLN A 1024 53.08 8.04 -26.22
CA GLN A 1024 52.33 6.77 -26.25
C GLN A 1024 51.16 6.71 -25.26
N ALA A 1025 49.93 6.66 -25.79
CA ALA A 1025 48.79 6.14 -25.06
C ALA A 1025 48.82 4.60 -25.11
N ASP A 1026 48.51 3.94 -23.99
CA ASP A 1026 48.26 2.50 -23.98
C ASP A 1026 47.04 2.22 -24.85
N THR A 1027 47.24 1.53 -25.98
CA THR A 1027 46.23 1.31 -27.02
C THR A 1027 45.65 -0.11 -26.99
N THR A 1028 45.98 -0.89 -25.95
CA THR A 1028 45.50 -2.28 -25.79
C THR A 1028 44.03 -2.40 -25.34
N GLY A 1029 43.37 -1.27 -25.10
CA GLY A 1029 42.01 -1.18 -24.59
C GLY A 1029 40.86 -1.48 -25.55
N ASN A 1030 39.70 -1.79 -24.96
CA ASN A 1030 38.41 -1.86 -25.65
C ASN A 1030 37.97 -0.45 -26.14
N LEU A 1031 36.99 -0.37 -27.04
CA LEU A 1031 36.43 0.89 -27.60
C LEU A 1031 36.33 2.08 -26.60
N PRO A 1032 35.91 1.90 -25.33
CA PRO A 1032 35.85 2.99 -24.34
C PRO A 1032 37.19 3.63 -23.99
N GLU A 1033 38.29 2.87 -23.98
CA GLU A 1033 39.62 3.41 -23.68
C GLU A 1033 40.14 4.28 -24.84
N TRP A 1034 39.76 3.97 -26.08
CA TRP A 1034 40.10 4.80 -27.25
C TRP A 1034 39.33 6.11 -27.29
N VAL A 1035 38.04 6.10 -26.90
CA VAL A 1035 37.25 7.33 -26.73
C VAL A 1035 37.93 8.29 -25.77
N THR A 1036 38.53 7.75 -24.72
CA THR A 1036 39.25 8.52 -23.71
C THR A 1036 40.55 9.11 -24.27
N THR A 1037 41.28 8.35 -25.09
CA THR A 1037 42.54 8.80 -25.72
C THR A 1037 42.33 9.82 -26.85
N PHE A 1038 41.31 9.65 -27.69
CA PHE A 1038 41.01 10.56 -28.81
C PHE A 1038 39.99 11.65 -28.48
N ASN A 1039 39.46 11.64 -27.25
CA ASN A 1039 38.48 12.60 -26.73
C ASN A 1039 37.20 12.70 -27.58
N ALA A 1040 36.84 11.63 -28.29
CA ALA A 1040 35.70 11.56 -29.21
C ALA A 1040 35.22 10.12 -29.43
N ASP A 1041 33.91 9.91 -29.48
CA ASP A 1041 33.31 8.60 -29.81
C ASP A 1041 33.58 8.25 -31.28
N PRO A 1042 34.05 7.02 -31.62
CA PRO A 1042 34.18 6.61 -33.01
C PRO A 1042 32.81 6.56 -33.69
N VAL A 1043 32.62 7.39 -34.72
CA VAL A 1043 31.39 7.45 -35.52
C VAL A 1043 31.57 6.65 -36.80
N ILE A 1044 30.66 5.70 -37.07
CA ILE A 1044 30.62 4.98 -38.34
C ILE A 1044 29.87 5.86 -39.36
N VAL A 1045 30.56 6.26 -40.42
CA VAL A 1045 29.95 7.02 -41.53
C VAL A 1045 30.11 6.32 -42.86
N GLN A 1046 29.19 6.62 -43.78
CA GLN A 1046 29.35 6.23 -45.17
C GLN A 1046 30.60 6.89 -45.75
N LEU A 1047 31.29 6.20 -46.67
CA LEU A 1047 32.52 6.72 -47.29
C LEU A 1047 32.22 8.05 -47.99
N GLY A 1048 32.87 9.14 -47.57
CA GLY A 1048 32.60 10.51 -48.05
C GLY A 1048 31.55 11.30 -47.27
N GLY A 1049 30.96 10.72 -46.21
CA GLY A 1049 30.11 11.44 -45.25
C GLY A 1049 30.92 12.05 -44.11
N LEU A 1050 30.44 13.15 -43.53
CA LEU A 1050 31.01 13.74 -42.31
C LEU A 1050 30.53 12.96 -41.07
N PRO A 1051 31.42 12.60 -40.13
CA PRO A 1051 31.01 12.10 -38.81
C PRO A 1051 30.21 13.17 -38.09
N GLN A 1052 28.93 12.90 -37.83
CA GLN A 1052 28.10 13.75 -37.00
C GLN A 1052 28.14 13.24 -35.57
N TYR A 1053 28.65 14.07 -34.66
CA TYR A 1053 28.58 13.76 -33.23
C TYR A 1053 27.18 14.05 -32.70
N ARG A 1054 26.73 13.25 -31.72
CA ARG A 1054 25.40 13.43 -31.10
C ARG A 1054 25.18 14.84 -30.54
N ASN A 1055 26.25 15.56 -30.20
CA ASN A 1055 26.21 16.93 -29.68
C ASN A 1055 26.15 18.02 -30.77
N GLU A 1056 26.27 17.68 -32.05
CA GLU A 1056 26.18 18.64 -33.16
C GLU A 1056 24.75 18.82 -33.69
N THR A 1057 23.80 18.00 -33.25
CA THR A 1057 22.38 18.12 -33.64
C THR A 1057 21.58 19.08 -32.75
N GLY A 1058 22.27 20.01 -32.08
CA GLY A 1058 21.69 20.98 -31.15
C GLY A 1058 21.63 22.42 -31.65
N ASN A 1059 21.62 22.69 -32.96
CA ASN A 1059 21.24 24.02 -33.46
C ASN A 1059 20.79 23.97 -34.93
N THR A 1060 19.48 23.88 -35.15
CA THR A 1060 18.84 23.99 -36.47
C THR A 1060 18.89 25.40 -37.08
N ASN A 1061 19.92 26.21 -36.82
CA ASN A 1061 19.95 27.60 -37.29
C ASN A 1061 21.33 28.22 -37.61
N LYS A 1062 22.37 27.44 -37.89
CA LYS A 1062 23.58 27.97 -38.56
C LYS A 1062 24.15 26.96 -39.54
N ALA A 1063 23.84 27.15 -40.82
CA ALA A 1063 24.76 26.77 -41.88
C ALA A 1063 25.97 27.70 -41.73
N ASP A 1064 27.10 27.15 -41.28
CA ASP A 1064 28.37 27.86 -41.32
C ASP A 1064 28.87 27.77 -42.77
N ASN A 1065 28.72 28.87 -43.50
CA ASN A 1065 29.28 29.03 -44.83
C ASN A 1065 30.79 29.25 -44.67
N GLY A 1066 31.54 28.33 -45.25
CA GLY A 1066 33.01 28.26 -45.36
C GLY A 1066 33.82 29.51 -45.01
N ASN A 1067 34.76 29.29 -44.09
CA ASN A 1067 36.11 29.85 -44.10
C ASN A 1067 37.10 28.82 -43.54
#